data_AF-A0A8K0EA68-F1
#
_entry.id   AF-A0A8K0EA68-F1
#
_cell.length_a   1.000
_cell.length_b   1.000
_cell.length_c   1.000
_cell.angle_alpha   90.00
_cell.angle_beta   90.00
_cell.angle_gamma   90.00
#
_symmetry.space_group_name_H-M   'P 1'
#
loop_
_entity.id
_entity.type
_entity.pdbx_description
1 polymer ?
#
loop_
_entity_poly.entity_id
_entity_poly.type
_entity_poly.pdbx_seq_one_letter_code
_entity_poly.pdbx_strand_id
1 'polypeptide(L)'
;MLRLVLLWTFLLELSYGEVVTFPSGESYAPVNPENLGDEANDYDDPLGTGSLLFDSTGIDNDRLSLNIRVSSWKSPSMRYFRAHPDVIKCLQMTYTCLSSQRIRLSIADGYRTGADYQTNQLKTGSAAVLRLREGSVGAVENVAKATIQQCVQVFQESGRDFAVTLYRDKVELALKADDGNHGLRFTADDNATMDGPAFSAQAWDWIDAVYDPVSVPTCTDTPSLNPGESFPSDTTAAEDVVGAIDNIVTRDSADFITRLVQYPARHIEFADEERASAWCGAENTSCPDCTSHPEGLTAEARCADRVMSKRLLTALKKVEKLVRNQWNGVRLKVLEAWDEAHAASPSGDQPAGSLHYEGRAARLQLSDGQDDKLLLLSTFCICAGLDYVHSNDDHLYVAVKKQAGDSPAFVQYPSAALLIVEPPLDDQRFYAVNKAYSGLAVPLVDSGGQEQSKLCDDATIEDFKDPNKRYFRLSPVLVDCYQRISTRENKWNSEANPSKTFRKVVVRKGYQNTLAQNNEYDVMDLRYSTHNLGIAMELTYDPAGDDIDPDVHTPARLARWAAIKCGPLFINAGYEIGIGLYGSSVYIALRDKTDRALWVAHPGYLPPNTAECDWHLDMETRIANSVEGRIIEPDSLSHACLTADPPQKQSLDFDRAVNSRQRSKRSTVDEVCVPASDTTHCSRTAVHREAEVAHIMEMVTQKHLHPGLKNQLHAALEGCLGVCGTCVQGELWDSKVEHCDNFLHWVNFELDNDEPNVTNLFYKENSELKMYACGGDRHCLVEAPLFSLMIQAVEERFRPDPAQSVEQLLYPVGSNPVPVLKLLSQLYAIHASGKVTVWVKDKAEMQTLKTPVKVVLLYNKEVSDVIIHVEEQASLDDVSGLVESWVRQWTTSSCPDVTRNYVTPFTIDGMPTERRKRSPEHELRESLLERDRTWEKRWLDSRNSMM
;
A
#
# COMPACT_ATOMS: atom_id res chain seq x y z
N MET A 1 43.97 -24.34 35.67
CA MET A 1 44.52 -22.98 35.56
C MET A 1 44.30 -22.29 34.20
N LEU A 2 43.60 -22.91 33.24
CA LEU A 2 43.18 -22.25 31.98
C LEU A 2 41.68 -21.84 31.95
N ARG A 3 40.95 -22.01 33.05
CA ARG A 3 39.52 -21.66 33.19
C ARG A 3 39.26 -20.33 33.91
N LEU A 4 40.30 -19.66 34.41
CA LEU A 4 40.19 -18.37 35.12
C LEU A 4 40.51 -17.14 34.24
N VAL A 5 40.93 -17.35 32.98
CA VAL A 5 41.29 -16.27 32.06
C VAL A 5 40.14 -15.93 31.08
N LEU A 6 39.17 -16.83 30.91
CA LEU A 6 38.02 -16.63 30.00
C LEU A 6 36.83 -15.86 30.61
N LEU A 7 36.77 -15.74 31.94
CA LEU A 7 35.75 -14.96 32.66
C LEU A 7 36.13 -13.48 32.81
N TRP A 8 37.34 -13.09 32.42
CA TRP A 8 37.80 -11.68 32.43
C TRP A 8 37.90 -11.07 31.02
N THR A 9 37.76 -11.88 29.97
CA THR A 9 37.85 -11.41 28.57
C THR A 9 36.50 -11.11 27.92
N PHE A 10 35.39 -11.15 28.67
CA PHE A 10 34.08 -10.64 28.23
C PHE A 10 33.81 -9.19 28.70
N LEU A 11 34.75 -8.57 29.41
CA LEU A 11 34.66 -7.19 29.93
C LEU A 11 35.62 -6.21 29.25
N LEU A 12 36.26 -6.59 28.14
CA LEU A 12 37.27 -5.74 27.49
C LEU A 12 37.23 -5.87 25.96
N GLU A 13 36.07 -5.60 25.37
CA GLU A 13 35.95 -5.07 24.00
C GLU A 13 34.53 -4.48 23.82
N LEU A 14 34.32 -3.27 24.32
CA LEU A 14 33.30 -2.29 23.88
C LEU A 14 33.52 -0.99 24.70
N SER A 15 34.52 -0.20 24.34
CA SER A 15 34.62 1.20 24.79
C SER A 15 33.99 2.13 23.76
N TYR A 16 32.67 2.01 23.62
CA TYR A 16 31.80 3.09 23.14
C TYR A 16 30.67 3.18 24.16
N GLY A 17 30.61 4.31 24.87
CA GLY A 17 29.71 4.50 26.01
C GLY A 17 28.25 4.21 25.65
N GLU A 18 27.70 3.18 26.27
CA GLU A 18 26.31 2.77 26.09
C GLU A 18 25.40 3.86 26.69
N VAL A 19 24.61 4.52 25.85
CA VAL A 19 23.73 5.61 26.30
C VAL A 19 22.40 5.02 26.78
N VAL A 20 21.99 5.35 28.00
CA VAL A 20 20.73 4.89 28.60
C VAL A 20 19.62 5.86 28.25
N THR A 21 18.54 5.36 27.65
CA THR A 21 17.37 6.18 27.31
C THR A 21 16.27 6.00 28.36
N PHE A 22 15.77 7.12 28.89
CA PHE A 22 14.70 7.13 29.89
C PHE A 22 13.30 7.29 29.24
N PRO A 23 12.20 7.02 29.97
CA PRO A 23 10.83 7.13 29.44
C PRO A 23 10.42 8.50 28.89
N SER A 24 11.19 9.57 29.14
CA SER A 24 11.02 10.88 28.52
C SER A 24 11.48 10.94 27.05
N GLY A 25 12.30 9.99 26.61
CA GLY A 25 13.04 10.02 25.34
C GLY A 25 14.45 10.62 25.47
N GLU A 26 14.81 11.15 26.64
CA GLU A 26 16.15 11.68 26.90
C GLU A 26 17.14 10.54 27.13
N SER A 27 18.36 10.69 26.59
CA SER A 27 19.40 9.67 26.65
C SER A 27 20.67 10.22 27.31
N TYR A 28 21.21 9.50 28.29
CA TYR A 28 22.38 9.91 29.06
C TYR A 28 23.45 8.81 29.10
N ALA A 29 24.72 9.20 29.00
CA ALA A 29 25.84 8.29 29.18
C ALA A 29 26.08 8.05 30.68
N PRO A 30 26.24 6.79 31.12
CA PRO A 30 26.56 6.48 32.51
C PRO A 30 27.99 6.92 32.84
N VAL A 31 28.18 7.36 34.08
CA VAL A 31 29.48 7.72 34.65
C VAL A 31 30.06 6.50 35.33
N ASN A 32 31.30 6.12 35.00
CA ASN A 32 32.01 5.09 35.75
C ASN A 32 32.34 5.63 37.16
N PRO A 33 31.85 5.02 38.25
CA PRO A 33 32.13 5.45 39.62
C PRO A 33 33.63 5.51 39.95
N GLU A 34 34.47 4.68 39.34
CA GLU A 34 35.93 4.68 39.55
C GLU A 34 36.59 6.02 39.17
N ASN A 35 35.97 6.76 38.26
CA ASN A 35 36.46 8.08 37.83
C ASN A 35 36.22 9.18 38.89
N LEU A 36 35.50 8.89 39.97
CA LEU A 36 35.15 9.84 41.03
C LEU A 36 36.12 9.84 42.22
N GLY A 37 37.12 8.94 42.23
CA GLY A 37 38.11 8.87 43.31
C GLY A 37 37.49 8.59 44.68
N ASP A 38 37.89 9.35 45.70
CA ASP A 38 37.43 9.16 47.09
C ASP A 38 35.92 9.40 47.28
N GLU A 39 35.26 10.12 46.36
CA GLU A 39 33.80 10.38 46.39
C GLU A 39 32.97 9.20 45.89
N ALA A 40 33.59 8.16 45.29
CA ALA A 40 32.87 7.04 44.66
C ALA A 40 31.95 6.29 45.65
N ASN A 41 32.40 6.11 46.89
CA ASN A 41 31.67 5.39 47.95
C ASN A 41 30.34 6.08 48.33
N ASP A 42 30.22 7.40 48.14
CA ASP A 42 28.98 8.13 48.41
C ASP A 42 27.89 7.83 47.37
N TYR A 43 28.27 7.24 46.24
CA TYR A 43 27.42 6.89 45.10
C TYR A 43 27.41 5.39 44.79
N ASP A 44 27.65 4.54 45.78
CA ASP A 44 27.55 3.08 45.61
C ASP A 44 26.09 2.63 45.36
N ASP A 45 25.94 1.47 44.73
CA ASP A 45 24.69 0.70 44.75
C ASP A 45 24.83 -0.41 45.81
N PRO A 46 24.51 -0.12 47.09
CA PRO A 46 24.85 -1.01 48.20
C PRO A 46 24.09 -2.33 48.20
N LEU A 47 23.03 -2.44 47.39
CA LEU A 47 22.20 -3.63 47.26
C LEU A 47 22.36 -4.30 45.89
N GLY A 48 23.25 -3.81 45.03
CA GLY A 48 23.47 -4.41 43.71
C GLY A 48 22.20 -4.45 42.85
N THR A 49 21.38 -3.41 42.89
CA THR A 49 20.13 -3.34 42.11
C THR A 49 20.36 -3.10 40.61
N GLY A 50 21.60 -2.86 40.18
CA GLY A 50 21.94 -2.68 38.76
C GLY A 50 21.57 -1.30 38.22
N SER A 51 21.34 -0.32 39.09
CA SER A 51 21.18 1.06 38.64
C SER A 51 22.48 1.61 38.07
N LEU A 52 22.37 2.64 37.24
CA LEU A 52 23.53 3.33 36.67
C LEU A 52 23.66 4.74 37.25
N LEU A 53 24.89 5.24 37.28
CA LEU A 53 25.25 6.56 37.82
C LEU A 53 25.30 7.60 36.69
N PHE A 54 24.74 8.79 36.92
CA PHE A 54 24.65 9.87 35.94
C PHE A 54 25.10 11.22 36.53
N ASP A 55 25.67 12.09 35.69
CA ASP A 55 26.04 13.47 36.05
C ASP A 55 24.86 14.41 35.83
N SER A 56 24.42 15.14 36.86
CA SER A 56 23.31 16.09 36.73
C SER A 56 23.71 17.48 36.21
N THR A 57 24.98 17.72 35.93
CA THR A 57 25.49 19.03 35.49
C THR A 57 24.77 19.53 34.23
N GLY A 58 23.97 20.58 34.39
CA GLY A 58 23.24 21.21 33.28
C GLY A 58 21.91 20.53 32.91
N ILE A 59 21.57 19.40 33.53
CA ILE A 59 20.38 18.59 33.20
C ILE A 59 19.35 18.52 34.34
N ASP A 60 19.50 19.33 35.39
CA ASP A 60 18.61 19.35 36.55
C ASP A 60 17.12 19.56 36.22
N ASN A 61 16.87 20.33 35.16
CA ASN A 61 15.52 20.60 34.68
C ASN A 61 15.00 19.55 33.69
N ASP A 62 15.86 18.65 33.24
CA ASP A 62 15.47 17.60 32.31
C ASP A 62 14.55 16.60 32.99
N ARG A 63 13.83 15.86 32.15
CA ARG A 63 12.83 14.88 32.58
C ARG A 63 13.41 13.48 32.39
N LEU A 64 13.38 12.68 33.46
CA LEU A 64 13.54 11.22 33.36
C LEU A 64 12.23 10.58 32.88
N SER A 65 11.09 11.19 33.17
CA SER A 65 9.81 10.83 32.58
C SER A 65 8.89 12.05 32.55
N LEU A 66 7.70 11.93 31.95
CA LEU A 66 6.75 13.06 31.84
C LEU A 66 6.52 13.78 33.18
N ASN A 67 6.55 13.04 34.30
CA ASN A 67 6.28 13.56 35.64
C ASN A 67 7.49 13.61 36.59
N ILE A 68 8.67 13.15 36.17
CA ILE A 68 9.86 13.03 37.03
C ILE A 68 11.00 13.85 36.44
N ARG A 69 11.46 14.87 37.16
CA ARG A 69 12.66 15.65 36.80
C ARG A 69 13.89 15.14 37.51
N VAL A 70 15.07 15.34 36.91
CA VAL A 70 16.36 15.00 37.52
C VAL A 70 16.48 15.65 38.91
N SER A 71 16.23 16.96 39.01
CA SER A 71 16.25 17.72 40.28
C SER A 71 15.33 17.17 41.37
N SER A 72 14.18 16.60 41.01
CA SER A 72 13.24 15.98 41.96
C SER A 72 13.63 14.55 42.35
N TRP A 73 14.42 13.88 41.51
CA TRP A 73 14.85 12.50 41.71
C TRP A 73 16.14 12.42 42.52
N LYS A 74 17.12 13.26 42.21
CA LYS A 74 18.45 13.23 42.84
C LYS A 74 18.43 13.79 44.26
N SER A 75 19.53 13.55 44.99
CA SER A 75 19.79 14.29 46.22
C SER A 75 19.99 15.78 45.91
N PRO A 76 19.33 16.70 46.66
CA PRO A 76 19.42 18.14 46.40
C PRO A 76 20.85 18.70 46.43
N SER A 77 21.70 18.17 47.31
CA SER A 77 23.05 18.65 47.60
C SER A 77 24.13 18.02 46.71
N MET A 78 23.78 17.00 45.91
CA MET A 78 24.75 16.15 45.21
C MET A 78 24.75 16.36 43.70
N ARG A 79 25.93 16.25 43.07
CA ARG A 79 26.11 16.38 41.62
C ARG A 79 25.70 15.12 40.85
N TYR A 80 26.04 13.94 41.37
CA TYR A 80 25.73 12.69 40.69
C TYR A 80 24.46 12.06 41.26
N PHE A 81 23.78 11.27 40.45
CA PHE A 81 22.59 10.53 40.88
C PHE A 81 22.50 9.16 40.24
N ARG A 82 21.91 8.19 40.95
CA ARG A 82 21.59 6.89 40.39
C ARG A 82 20.13 6.82 39.96
N ALA A 83 19.87 6.12 38.86
CA ALA A 83 18.52 5.81 38.42
C ALA A 83 18.49 4.49 37.66
N HIS A 84 17.43 3.71 37.88
CA HIS A 84 17.11 2.53 37.08
C HIS A 84 15.95 2.84 36.12
N PRO A 85 16.10 2.62 34.80
CA PRO A 85 15.08 3.02 33.81
C PRO A 85 13.73 2.33 34.06
N ASP A 86 13.71 1.06 34.43
CA ASP A 86 12.46 0.33 34.72
C ASP A 86 11.72 0.86 35.95
N VAL A 87 12.42 1.33 36.98
CA VAL A 87 11.79 1.99 38.13
C VAL A 87 11.12 3.28 37.69
N ILE A 88 11.81 4.09 36.88
CA ILE A 88 11.24 5.32 36.31
C ILE A 88 10.04 5.01 35.41
N LYS A 89 10.10 3.93 34.60
CA LYS A 89 9.00 3.44 33.75
C LYS A 89 7.78 3.04 34.60
N CYS A 90 7.96 2.23 35.64
CA CYS A 90 6.85 1.86 36.54
C CYS A 90 6.25 3.11 37.20
N LEU A 91 7.09 4.02 37.72
CA LEU A 91 6.60 5.23 38.38
C LEU A 91 5.79 6.10 37.42
N GLN A 92 6.25 6.26 36.18
CA GLN A 92 5.52 7.00 35.14
C GLN A 92 4.15 6.37 34.86
N MET A 93 4.06 5.05 34.75
CA MET A 93 2.80 4.33 34.55
C MET A 93 1.87 4.50 35.76
N THR A 94 2.42 4.41 36.97
CA THR A 94 1.69 4.65 38.23
C THR A 94 1.09 6.05 38.27
N TYR A 95 1.88 7.07 37.92
CA TYR A 95 1.43 8.47 37.82
C TYR A 95 0.27 8.62 36.83
N THR A 96 0.41 8.00 35.66
CA THR A 96 -0.59 8.09 34.58
C THR A 96 -1.92 7.47 35.03
N CYS A 97 -1.85 6.29 35.65
CA CYS A 97 -3.00 5.59 36.21
C CYS A 97 -3.73 6.46 37.26
N LEU A 98 -3.02 6.97 38.26
CA LEU A 98 -3.62 7.79 39.33
C LEU A 98 -4.16 9.14 38.82
N SER A 99 -3.46 9.76 37.87
CA SER A 99 -3.90 11.02 37.26
C SER A 99 -5.26 10.88 36.57
N SER A 100 -5.50 9.75 35.88
CA SER A 100 -6.80 9.47 35.26
C SER A 100 -7.95 9.38 36.27
N GLN A 101 -7.63 9.03 37.53
CA GLN A 101 -8.56 8.96 38.65
C GLN A 101 -8.64 10.29 39.44
N ARG A 102 -7.99 11.36 38.96
CA ARG A 102 -7.85 12.66 39.64
C ARG A 102 -7.11 12.59 40.99
N ILE A 103 -6.34 11.54 41.22
CA ILE A 103 -5.48 11.38 42.39
C ILE A 103 -4.10 11.98 42.06
N ARG A 104 -3.65 12.95 42.86
CA ARG A 104 -2.39 13.66 42.62
C ARG A 104 -1.28 13.07 43.48
N LEU A 105 -0.29 12.48 42.81
CA LEU A 105 0.89 11.88 43.43
C LEU A 105 2.07 12.87 43.48
N SER A 106 2.96 12.69 44.45
CA SER A 106 4.29 13.29 44.53
C SER A 106 5.32 12.21 44.87
N ILE A 107 6.51 12.28 44.26
CA ILE A 107 7.68 11.55 44.72
C ILE A 107 8.27 12.40 45.84
N ALA A 108 8.13 11.92 47.08
CA ALA A 108 8.69 12.58 48.25
C ALA A 108 10.21 12.45 48.23
N ASP A 109 10.69 11.24 47.93
CA ASP A 109 12.11 10.93 47.86
C ASP A 109 12.39 9.95 46.71
N GLY A 110 13.42 10.25 45.93
CA GLY A 110 14.02 9.35 44.93
C GLY A 110 15.41 8.91 45.42
N TYR A 111 16.42 9.05 44.57
CA TYR A 111 17.80 8.80 44.94
C TYR A 111 18.29 9.71 46.10
N ARG A 112 18.92 9.10 47.10
CA ARG A 112 19.51 9.78 48.27
C ARG A 112 20.89 9.20 48.58
N THR A 113 21.84 10.03 48.99
CA THR A 113 23.16 9.57 49.45
C THR A 113 23.15 9.39 50.98
N GLY A 114 24.23 8.84 51.54
CA GLY A 114 24.37 8.63 52.99
C GLY A 114 24.27 9.91 53.84
N ALA A 115 24.47 11.08 53.25
CA ALA A 115 24.35 12.37 53.91
C ALA A 115 22.89 12.80 54.17
N ASP A 116 21.91 12.30 53.39
CA ASP A 116 20.54 12.83 53.40
C ASP A 116 19.48 11.85 53.93
N TYR A 117 19.71 10.53 53.88
CA TYR A 117 18.69 9.53 54.27
C TYR A 117 19.30 8.21 54.76
N GLN A 118 18.64 7.56 55.74
CA GLN A 118 19.22 6.44 56.50
C GLN A 118 18.91 5.03 55.97
N THR A 119 18.01 4.85 55.00
CA THR A 119 17.73 3.51 54.46
C THR A 119 18.58 3.20 53.23
N ASN A 120 19.03 1.95 53.10
CA ASN A 120 19.89 1.53 51.99
C ASN A 120 19.14 1.49 50.65
N GLN A 121 17.80 1.40 50.64
CA GLN A 121 16.99 1.31 49.42
C GLN A 121 17.13 2.54 48.53
N LEU A 122 17.00 3.76 49.07
CA LEU A 122 17.08 4.98 48.24
C LEU A 122 18.49 5.27 47.71
N LYS A 123 19.53 4.73 48.38
CA LYS A 123 20.92 4.81 47.93
C LYS A 123 21.20 4.01 46.68
N THR A 124 20.36 3.04 46.36
CA THR A 124 20.54 2.27 45.12
C THR A 124 20.13 3.05 43.89
N GLY A 125 19.30 4.10 44.02
CA GLY A 125 18.67 4.77 42.86
C GLY A 125 17.59 3.93 42.17
N SER A 126 17.18 2.84 42.81
CA SER A 126 16.14 1.92 42.33
C SER A 126 14.95 1.84 43.28
N ALA A 127 14.75 2.89 44.08
CA ALA A 127 13.64 2.99 45.02
C ALA A 127 13.08 4.42 45.06
N ALA A 128 11.80 4.54 45.44
CA ALA A 128 11.11 5.81 45.54
C ALA A 128 10.05 5.78 46.63
N VAL A 129 9.90 6.91 47.32
CA VAL A 129 8.85 7.17 48.30
C VAL A 129 7.75 8.00 47.64
N LEU A 130 6.54 7.48 47.67
CA LEU A 130 5.36 8.04 47.02
C LEU A 130 4.37 8.57 48.06
N ARG A 131 3.92 9.81 47.89
CA ARG A 131 2.95 10.48 48.75
C ARG A 131 1.84 11.14 47.95
N LEU A 132 0.64 11.13 48.50
CA LEU A 132 -0.45 11.95 47.99
C LEU A 132 -0.12 13.43 48.19
N ARG A 133 -0.35 14.25 47.17
CA ARG A 133 -0.22 15.71 47.30
C ARG A 133 -1.30 16.26 48.21
N GLU A 134 -0.97 17.34 48.89
CA GLU A 134 -1.93 18.09 49.70
C GLU A 134 -3.15 18.51 48.87
N GLY A 135 -4.35 18.24 49.39
CA GLY A 135 -5.62 18.47 48.68
C GLY A 135 -6.03 17.38 47.68
N SER A 136 -5.28 16.27 47.55
CA SER A 136 -5.70 15.11 46.76
C SER A 136 -6.83 14.33 47.47
N VAL A 137 -7.84 13.89 46.72
CA VAL A 137 -8.94 13.06 47.23
C VAL A 137 -8.58 11.59 46.97
N GLY A 138 -8.19 10.85 48.01
CA GLY A 138 -7.84 9.41 47.89
C GLY A 138 -7.11 8.88 49.13
N ALA A 139 -6.97 7.55 49.22
CA ALA A 139 -6.25 6.86 50.29
C ALA A 139 -4.87 6.39 49.80
N VAL A 140 -3.92 6.17 50.72
CA VAL A 140 -2.53 5.77 50.37
C VAL A 140 -2.50 4.38 49.73
N GLU A 141 -3.48 3.54 50.04
CA GLU A 141 -3.73 2.23 49.47
C GLU A 141 -4.05 2.32 47.97
N ASN A 142 -4.67 3.41 47.50
CA ASN A 142 -4.86 3.63 46.06
C ASN A 142 -3.51 3.81 45.35
N VAL A 143 -2.54 4.44 46.02
CA VAL A 143 -1.18 4.57 45.50
C VAL A 143 -0.52 3.19 45.47
N ALA A 144 -0.57 2.42 46.57
CA ALA A 144 0.01 1.08 46.63
C ALA A 144 -0.58 0.16 45.56
N LYS A 145 -1.91 0.15 45.41
CA LYS A 145 -2.62 -0.56 44.36
C LYS A 145 -2.10 -0.16 42.98
N ALA A 146 -2.10 1.12 42.65
CA ALA A 146 -1.63 1.57 41.34
C ALA A 146 -0.16 1.17 41.10
N THR A 147 0.71 1.32 42.10
CA THR A 147 2.12 0.93 42.00
C THR A 147 2.27 -0.56 41.72
N ILE A 148 1.64 -1.43 42.50
CA ILE A 148 1.72 -2.89 42.32
C ILE A 148 1.19 -3.29 40.94
N GLN A 149 0.03 -2.75 40.56
CA GLN A 149 -0.62 -3.09 39.30
C GLN A 149 0.20 -2.69 38.07
N GLN A 150 0.93 -1.58 38.11
CA GLN A 150 1.76 -1.13 36.98
C GLN A 150 3.17 -1.75 37.01
N CYS A 151 3.77 -1.89 38.20
CA CYS A 151 5.15 -2.39 38.34
C CYS A 151 5.28 -3.88 38.01
N VAL A 152 4.27 -4.70 38.31
CA VAL A 152 4.36 -6.15 38.06
C VAL A 152 4.62 -6.46 36.60
N GLN A 153 4.00 -5.72 35.67
CA GLN A 153 4.21 -5.87 34.24
C GLN A 153 5.61 -5.43 33.82
N VAL A 154 6.05 -4.26 34.29
CA VAL A 154 7.36 -3.69 33.95
C VAL A 154 8.49 -4.59 34.42
N PHE A 155 8.47 -5.01 35.69
CA PHE A 155 9.57 -5.78 36.25
C PHE A 155 9.56 -7.26 35.84
N GLN A 156 8.41 -7.76 35.40
CA GLN A 156 8.34 -9.05 34.73
C GLN A 156 9.12 -9.03 33.42
N GLU A 157 9.03 -7.99 32.61
CA GLU A 157 9.82 -7.86 31.37
C GLU A 157 11.33 -7.76 31.62
N SER A 158 11.72 -7.15 32.74
CA SER A 158 13.14 -7.03 33.11
C SER A 158 13.68 -8.22 33.91
N GLY A 159 12.81 -9.17 34.32
CA GLY A 159 13.20 -10.28 35.18
C GLY A 159 13.66 -9.87 36.58
N ARG A 160 13.03 -8.86 37.19
CA ARG A 160 13.48 -8.29 38.48
C ARG A 160 12.38 -8.38 39.53
N ASP A 161 12.76 -8.73 40.76
CA ASP A 161 11.83 -8.66 41.88
C ASP A 161 11.74 -7.25 42.45
N PHE A 162 10.57 -6.91 42.98
CA PHE A 162 10.33 -5.64 43.63
C PHE A 162 9.58 -5.81 44.94
N ALA A 163 9.72 -4.79 45.78
CA ALA A 163 9.06 -4.68 47.06
C ALA A 163 8.20 -3.41 47.10
N VAL A 164 7.03 -3.53 47.73
CA VAL A 164 6.18 -2.39 48.07
C VAL A 164 5.90 -2.42 49.57
N THR A 165 6.27 -1.34 50.25
CA THR A 165 5.97 -1.17 51.68
C THR A 165 4.92 -0.10 51.87
N LEU A 166 3.81 -0.46 52.52
CA LEU A 166 2.74 0.45 52.91
C LEU A 166 3.04 1.07 54.27
N TYR A 167 3.00 2.39 54.34
CA TYR A 167 3.02 3.15 55.59
C TYR A 167 1.70 3.91 55.75
N ARG A 168 1.53 4.58 56.89
CA ARG A 168 0.32 5.37 57.19
C ARG A 168 0.03 6.48 56.16
N ASP A 169 1.05 7.19 55.70
CA ASP A 169 0.94 8.39 54.86
C ASP A 169 1.68 8.28 53.51
N LYS A 170 2.38 7.16 53.27
CA LYS A 170 3.27 6.99 52.13
C LYS A 170 3.37 5.53 51.67
N VAL A 171 3.85 5.34 50.45
CA VAL A 171 4.21 4.04 49.88
C VAL A 171 5.67 4.08 49.48
N GLU A 172 6.43 3.04 49.78
CA GLU A 172 7.80 2.87 49.29
C GLU A 172 7.86 1.75 48.26
N LEU A 173 8.33 2.08 47.05
CA LEU A 173 8.66 1.11 46.00
C LEU A 173 10.17 0.91 46.00
N ALA A 174 10.64 -0.32 45.92
CA ALA A 174 12.06 -0.63 45.75
C ALA A 174 12.26 -1.87 44.86
N LEU A 175 13.24 -1.84 43.96
CA LEU A 175 13.78 -3.09 43.40
C LEU A 175 14.51 -3.88 44.48
N LYS A 176 14.37 -5.21 44.46
CA LYS A 176 15.14 -6.09 45.33
C LYS A 176 16.55 -6.29 44.80
N ALA A 177 17.46 -6.53 45.75
CA ALA A 177 18.82 -6.98 45.48
C ALA A 177 18.79 -8.33 44.74
N ASP A 178 19.81 -8.58 43.94
CA ASP A 178 20.08 -9.91 43.40
C ASP A 178 21.02 -10.67 44.36
N ASP A 179 20.54 -10.91 45.58
CA ASP A 179 21.30 -11.53 46.68
C ASP A 179 20.91 -12.99 46.93
N GLY A 180 20.21 -13.62 45.99
CA GLY A 180 19.64 -14.97 46.11
C GLY A 180 18.38 -15.06 46.95
N ASN A 181 17.91 -13.95 47.56
CA ASN A 181 16.63 -13.89 48.25
C ASN A 181 15.54 -13.43 47.27
N HIS A 182 15.04 -14.37 46.48
CA HIS A 182 14.06 -14.10 45.43
C HIS A 182 12.67 -13.79 45.99
N GLY A 183 11.85 -13.16 45.15
CA GLY A 183 10.41 -13.06 45.30
C GLY A 183 9.84 -11.69 45.63
N LEU A 184 8.59 -11.50 45.21
CA LEU A 184 7.85 -10.26 45.41
C LEU A 184 7.54 -10.04 46.89
N ARG A 185 7.80 -8.83 47.40
CA ARG A 185 7.62 -8.53 48.83
C ARG A 185 6.64 -7.40 49.06
N PHE A 186 5.52 -7.73 49.68
CA PHE A 186 4.49 -6.77 50.09
C PHE A 186 4.43 -6.71 51.61
N THR A 187 4.84 -5.59 52.18
CA THR A 187 4.92 -5.39 53.64
C THR A 187 4.17 -4.14 54.07
N ALA A 188 3.75 -4.09 55.33
CA ALA A 188 3.14 -2.90 55.93
C ALA A 188 3.87 -2.56 57.23
N ASP A 189 4.06 -1.26 57.47
CA ASP A 189 4.56 -0.73 58.74
C ASP A 189 3.54 -0.93 59.86
N ASP A 190 3.99 -0.99 61.12
CA ASP A 190 3.12 -1.18 62.29
C ASP A 190 2.01 -0.12 62.41
N ASN A 191 2.22 1.07 61.85
CA ASN A 191 1.24 2.17 61.85
C ASN A 191 0.45 2.30 60.54
N ALA A 192 0.62 1.39 59.59
CA ALA A 192 -0.12 1.39 58.34
C ALA A 192 -1.62 1.16 58.58
N THR A 193 -2.42 1.48 57.56
CA THR A 193 -3.88 1.31 57.60
C THR A 193 -4.32 -0.15 57.52
N MET A 194 -3.43 -1.05 57.11
CA MET A 194 -3.62 -2.50 57.07
C MET A 194 -2.38 -3.17 57.67
N ASP A 195 -2.56 -4.32 58.34
CA ASP A 195 -1.42 -5.12 58.79
C ASP A 195 -0.70 -5.80 57.61
N GLY A 196 0.53 -6.26 57.85
CA GLY A 196 1.39 -6.87 56.82
C GLY A 196 0.73 -8.05 56.09
N PRO A 197 0.19 -9.06 56.79
CA PRO A 197 -0.49 -10.18 56.15
C PRO A 197 -1.71 -9.78 55.31
N ALA A 198 -2.56 -8.87 55.80
CA ALA A 198 -3.71 -8.38 55.05
C ALA A 198 -3.27 -7.60 53.80
N PHE A 199 -2.24 -6.77 53.91
CA PHE A 199 -1.70 -6.03 52.77
C PHE A 199 -1.11 -6.97 51.71
N SER A 200 -0.37 -7.99 52.14
CA SER A 200 0.19 -8.99 51.22
C SER A 200 -0.89 -9.78 50.48
N ALA A 201 -1.92 -10.24 51.19
CA ALA A 201 -3.07 -10.90 50.55
C ALA A 201 -3.77 -9.97 49.54
N GLN A 202 -4.00 -8.72 49.94
CA GLN A 202 -4.64 -7.70 49.11
C GLN A 202 -3.82 -7.32 47.87
N ALA A 203 -2.48 -7.35 47.97
CA ALA A 203 -1.57 -7.09 46.86
C ALA A 203 -1.73 -8.15 45.75
N TRP A 204 -1.87 -9.43 46.12
CA TRP A 204 -2.15 -10.49 45.15
C TRP A 204 -3.53 -10.35 44.50
N ASP A 205 -4.55 -9.92 45.24
CA ASP A 205 -5.87 -9.60 44.66
C ASP A 205 -5.76 -8.45 43.63
N TRP A 206 -4.89 -7.48 43.87
CA TRP A 206 -4.64 -6.39 42.92
C TRP A 206 -3.90 -6.85 41.68
N ILE A 207 -2.95 -7.79 41.81
CA ILE A 207 -2.28 -8.44 40.67
C ILE A 207 -3.30 -9.22 39.85
N ASP A 208 -4.15 -10.03 40.49
CA ASP A 208 -5.21 -10.78 39.83
C ASP A 208 -6.12 -9.85 39.00
N ALA A 209 -6.50 -8.70 39.55
CA ALA A 209 -7.34 -7.73 38.84
C ALA A 209 -6.68 -7.16 37.56
N VAL A 210 -5.35 -7.13 37.45
CA VAL A 210 -4.63 -6.66 36.24
C VAL A 210 -4.65 -7.69 35.13
N TYR A 211 -4.69 -8.97 35.50
CA TYR A 211 -4.68 -10.08 34.54
C TYR A 211 -6.09 -10.56 34.20
N ASP A 212 -7.13 -9.97 34.76
CA ASP A 212 -8.51 -10.14 34.28
C ASP A 212 -8.69 -9.32 32.98
N PRO A 213 -8.94 -9.95 31.82
CA PRO A 213 -9.07 -9.22 30.56
C PRO A 213 -10.33 -8.33 30.59
N VAL A 214 -10.19 -7.09 30.09
CA VAL A 214 -11.28 -6.09 30.03
C VAL A 214 -12.48 -6.61 29.22
N SER A 215 -12.22 -7.37 28.17
CA SER A 215 -13.22 -8.00 27.31
C SER A 215 -12.74 -9.35 26.81
N VAL A 216 -13.70 -10.26 26.59
CA VAL A 216 -13.47 -11.55 25.91
C VAL A 216 -14.26 -11.61 24.61
N PRO A 217 -13.79 -12.37 23.61
CA PRO A 217 -14.50 -12.54 22.35
C PRO A 217 -15.82 -13.33 22.53
N THR A 218 -16.76 -13.13 21.61
CA THR A 218 -18.00 -13.92 21.52
C THR A 218 -17.77 -15.13 20.63
N CYS A 219 -18.04 -16.33 21.13
CA CYS A 219 -17.64 -17.59 20.48
C CYS A 219 -18.79 -18.34 19.79
N THR A 220 -19.80 -17.64 19.27
CA THR A 220 -21.03 -18.27 18.73
C THR A 220 -20.80 -19.09 17.45
N ASP A 221 -19.86 -18.68 16.62
CA ASP A 221 -19.59 -19.29 15.30
C ASP A 221 -18.26 -20.06 15.28
N THR A 222 -17.70 -20.35 16.45
CA THR A 222 -16.42 -21.05 16.59
C THR A 222 -16.64 -22.57 16.69
N PRO A 223 -15.90 -23.41 15.94
CA PRO A 223 -16.07 -24.86 16.00
C PRO A 223 -15.65 -25.44 17.36
N SER A 224 -16.16 -26.63 17.65
CA SER A 224 -15.71 -27.49 18.74
C SER A 224 -14.96 -28.69 18.16
N LEU A 225 -14.02 -29.26 18.92
CA LEU A 225 -13.18 -30.36 18.45
C LEU A 225 -13.51 -31.65 19.23
N ASN A 226 -13.83 -32.72 18.51
CA ASN A 226 -13.91 -34.06 19.11
C ASN A 226 -12.50 -34.58 19.45
N PRO A 227 -12.37 -35.60 20.32
CA PRO A 227 -11.09 -36.25 20.57
C PRO A 227 -10.42 -36.71 19.27
N GLY A 228 -9.14 -36.36 19.11
CA GLY A 228 -8.33 -36.59 17.92
C GLY A 228 -8.42 -35.51 16.83
N GLU A 229 -9.32 -34.53 16.94
CA GLU A 229 -9.43 -33.43 15.96
C GLU A 229 -8.50 -32.26 16.30
N SER A 230 -8.13 -31.50 15.26
CA SER A 230 -7.30 -30.30 15.35
C SER A 230 -7.97 -29.09 14.69
N PHE A 231 -7.56 -27.91 15.11
CA PHE A 231 -7.80 -26.63 14.44
C PHE A 231 -6.45 -25.96 14.14
N PRO A 232 -6.20 -25.50 12.91
CA PRO A 232 -6.93 -25.81 11.67
C PRO A 232 -7.03 -27.32 11.39
N SER A 233 -8.08 -27.74 10.69
CA SER A 233 -8.40 -29.18 10.50
C SER A 233 -7.55 -29.87 9.42
N ASP A 234 -6.80 -29.10 8.64
CA ASP A 234 -5.99 -29.56 7.50
C ASP A 234 -4.55 -29.94 7.90
N THR A 235 -4.23 -29.89 9.19
CA THR A 235 -2.91 -30.24 9.73
C THR A 235 -3.02 -31.06 11.01
N THR A 236 -2.04 -31.93 11.21
CA THR A 236 -1.89 -32.73 12.44
C THR A 236 -0.70 -32.31 13.29
N ALA A 237 0.18 -31.45 12.77
CA ALA A 237 1.36 -30.95 13.46
C ALA A 237 1.22 -29.44 13.72
N ALA A 238 1.51 -29.02 14.94
CA ALA A 238 1.38 -27.62 15.33
C ALA A 238 2.38 -26.72 14.59
N GLU A 239 3.58 -27.24 14.37
CA GLU A 239 4.72 -26.57 13.74
C GLU A 239 4.42 -26.17 12.29
N ASP A 240 3.56 -26.89 11.58
CA ASP A 240 3.13 -26.54 10.22
C ASP A 240 2.24 -25.29 10.20
N VAL A 241 1.56 -24.99 11.31
CA VAL A 241 0.66 -23.83 11.43
C VAL A 241 1.37 -22.66 12.07
N VAL A 242 2.07 -22.92 13.17
CA VAL A 242 2.64 -21.89 14.03
C VAL A 242 4.14 -21.67 13.80
N GLY A 243 4.75 -22.46 12.91
CA GLY A 243 6.19 -22.49 12.66
C GLY A 243 6.92 -23.33 13.69
N ALA A 244 7.97 -24.03 13.25
CA ALA A 244 8.85 -24.84 14.09
C ALA A 244 9.55 -24.03 15.20
N ILE A 245 10.14 -24.72 16.19
CA ILE A 245 11.00 -24.08 17.20
C ILE A 245 12.24 -23.42 16.58
N ASP A 246 12.64 -22.26 17.09
CA ASP A 246 13.92 -21.65 16.72
C ASP A 246 15.12 -22.35 17.38
N ASN A 247 15.13 -22.26 18.71
CA ASN A 247 16.14 -22.75 19.61
C ASN A 247 15.46 -23.03 20.95
N ILE A 248 15.96 -24.03 21.66
CA ILE A 248 15.53 -24.32 23.03
C ILE A 248 15.89 -23.11 23.90
N VAL A 249 14.91 -22.61 24.65
CA VAL A 249 15.10 -21.50 25.58
C VAL A 249 15.30 -22.11 26.97
N THR A 250 16.50 -21.97 27.52
CA THR A 250 16.88 -22.43 28.87
C THR A 250 16.96 -21.24 29.84
N ARG A 251 16.95 -21.48 31.16
CA ARG A 251 17.01 -20.41 32.18
C ARG A 251 18.21 -19.48 32.04
N ASP A 252 19.35 -20.02 31.64
CA ASP A 252 20.62 -19.32 31.45
C ASP A 252 20.75 -18.66 30.06
N SER A 253 19.79 -18.92 29.16
CA SER A 253 19.79 -18.28 27.84
C SER A 253 19.37 -16.81 27.95
N ALA A 254 20.04 -15.94 27.18
CA ALA A 254 19.66 -14.53 27.08
C ALA A 254 18.23 -14.34 26.51
N ASP A 255 17.73 -15.35 25.79
CA ASP A 255 16.38 -15.40 25.24
C ASP A 255 15.29 -15.60 26.32
N PHE A 256 15.62 -16.11 27.51
CA PHE A 256 14.65 -16.46 28.54
C PHE A 256 13.82 -15.26 29.02
N ILE A 257 14.48 -14.18 29.43
CA ILE A 257 13.79 -12.97 29.91
C ILE A 257 13.23 -12.13 28.75
N THR A 258 13.90 -12.15 27.59
CA THR A 258 13.53 -11.31 26.44
C THR A 258 12.33 -11.86 25.68
N ARG A 259 12.19 -13.18 25.56
CA ARG A 259 11.11 -13.85 24.80
C ARG A 259 10.00 -14.40 25.68
N LEU A 260 10.31 -14.80 26.92
CA LEU A 260 9.34 -15.45 27.80
C LEU A 260 8.92 -14.56 28.98
N VAL A 261 7.67 -14.75 29.37
CA VAL A 261 7.00 -14.05 30.45
C VAL A 261 6.34 -15.06 31.36
N GLN A 262 6.17 -14.72 32.62
CA GLN A 262 5.48 -15.56 33.59
C GLN A 262 4.03 -15.09 33.79
N TYR A 263 3.06 -16.00 33.91
CA TYR A 263 1.69 -15.67 34.28
C TYR A 263 1.58 -15.44 35.81
N PRO A 264 1.36 -14.20 36.30
CA PRO A 264 1.52 -13.92 37.72
C PRO A 264 0.23 -14.00 38.55
N ALA A 265 -0.93 -14.07 37.90
CA ALA A 265 -2.22 -14.15 38.59
C ALA A 265 -2.58 -15.59 39.00
N ARG A 266 -3.61 -15.70 39.82
CA ARG A 266 -4.10 -16.95 40.45
C ARG A 266 -5.38 -17.50 39.79
N HIS A 267 -5.81 -16.87 38.69
CA HIS A 267 -7.01 -17.28 37.97
C HIS A 267 -6.86 -18.64 37.27
N ILE A 268 -5.64 -18.96 36.81
CA ILE A 268 -5.26 -20.26 36.25
C ILE A 268 -4.65 -21.13 37.35
N GLU A 269 -5.03 -22.40 37.37
CA GLU A 269 -4.40 -23.44 38.17
C GLU A 269 -3.23 -24.07 37.38
N PHE A 270 -2.09 -24.30 38.02
CA PHE A 270 -0.91 -24.92 37.39
C PHE A 270 -0.60 -26.24 38.10
N ALA A 271 -0.27 -27.28 37.34
CA ALA A 271 0.03 -28.60 37.88
C ALA A 271 1.38 -28.62 38.58
N ASP A 272 2.40 -28.00 37.96
CA ASP A 272 3.76 -27.83 38.47
C ASP A 272 4.32 -29.17 38.95
N GLU A 273 4.40 -30.14 38.02
CA GLU A 273 4.81 -31.51 38.32
C GLU A 273 6.32 -31.59 38.65
N GLU A 274 7.09 -30.64 38.13
CA GLU A 274 8.52 -30.51 38.26
C GLU A 274 8.95 -30.09 39.67
N ARG A 275 8.11 -29.40 40.45
CA ARG A 275 8.44 -28.93 41.81
C ARG A 275 8.90 -30.03 42.76
N ALA A 276 8.47 -31.27 42.54
CA ALA A 276 8.85 -32.42 43.36
C ALA A 276 10.21 -33.01 42.97
N SER A 277 10.81 -32.53 41.88
CA SER A 277 12.12 -32.97 41.38
C SER A 277 13.25 -32.47 42.29
N ALA A 278 14.35 -33.22 42.32
CA ALA A 278 15.52 -32.84 43.10
C ALA A 278 16.21 -31.57 42.57
N TRP A 279 16.05 -31.29 41.28
CA TRP A 279 16.54 -30.07 40.63
C TRP A 279 15.75 -29.80 39.34
N CYS A 280 15.72 -28.51 38.94
CA CYS A 280 15.11 -28.01 37.70
C CYS A 280 16.05 -27.03 37.00
N GLY A 281 16.10 -27.05 35.67
CA GLY A 281 17.00 -26.30 34.81
C GLY A 281 18.44 -26.82 34.82
N ALA A 282 19.06 -26.91 36.00
CA ALA A 282 20.43 -27.38 36.19
C ALA A 282 20.61 -28.14 37.51
N GLU A 283 21.57 -29.07 37.53
CA GLU A 283 21.94 -29.83 38.73
C GLU A 283 22.22 -28.90 39.93
N ASN A 284 21.56 -29.15 41.06
CA ASN A 284 21.60 -28.36 42.31
C ASN A 284 20.81 -27.05 42.34
N THR A 285 19.93 -26.80 41.36
CA THR A 285 18.99 -25.67 41.40
C THR A 285 17.64 -26.14 41.94
N SER A 286 17.08 -25.44 42.94
CA SER A 286 15.75 -25.77 43.46
C SER A 286 14.65 -25.49 42.44
N CYS A 287 13.64 -26.36 42.37
CA CYS A 287 12.44 -26.13 41.57
C CYS A 287 11.49 -25.17 42.32
N PRO A 288 11.13 -24.00 41.75
CA PRO A 288 10.17 -23.08 42.38
C PRO A 288 8.76 -23.68 42.48
N ASP A 289 8.06 -23.53 43.62
CA ASP A 289 6.65 -23.94 43.74
C ASP A 289 5.73 -22.81 43.30
N CYS A 290 4.91 -23.06 42.29
CA CYS A 290 4.02 -22.05 41.75
C CYS A 290 2.56 -22.44 41.72
N THR A 291 2.18 -23.46 42.50
CA THR A 291 0.79 -23.92 42.62
C THR A 291 -0.15 -22.84 43.16
N SER A 292 0.36 -21.91 43.98
CA SER A 292 -0.43 -20.81 44.56
C SER A 292 -0.32 -19.51 43.76
N HIS A 293 0.89 -18.98 43.62
CA HIS A 293 1.28 -17.80 42.86
C HIS A 293 2.79 -17.92 42.55
N PRO A 294 3.38 -17.09 41.68
CA PRO A 294 4.82 -17.13 41.48
C PRO A 294 5.61 -16.82 42.75
N GLU A 295 6.76 -17.46 42.91
CA GLU A 295 7.72 -17.10 43.96
C GLU A 295 8.37 -15.74 43.65
N GLY A 296 8.89 -15.57 42.44
CA GLY A 296 9.51 -14.32 41.98
C GLY A 296 9.49 -14.14 40.46
N LEU A 297 10.12 -13.07 39.99
CA LEU A 297 10.19 -12.65 38.59
C LEU A 297 11.56 -12.89 37.96
N THR A 298 12.60 -13.16 38.76
CA THR A 298 13.97 -13.48 38.28
C THR A 298 14.01 -14.80 37.53
N ALA A 299 15.10 -15.04 36.80
CA ALA A 299 15.21 -16.22 35.96
C ALA A 299 15.13 -17.53 36.77
N GLU A 300 15.67 -17.55 37.98
CA GLU A 300 15.76 -18.70 38.88
C GLU A 300 14.44 -18.95 39.63
N ALA A 301 13.68 -17.89 39.90
CA ALA A 301 12.44 -17.95 40.69
C ALA A 301 11.17 -18.09 39.85
N ARG A 302 11.30 -18.05 38.52
CA ARG A 302 10.19 -18.31 37.60
C ARG A 302 9.87 -19.80 37.57
N CYS A 303 8.59 -20.14 37.61
CA CYS A 303 8.14 -21.51 37.52
C CYS A 303 7.90 -21.95 36.07
N ALA A 304 8.34 -23.15 35.72
CA ALA A 304 8.31 -23.68 34.36
C ALA A 304 6.92 -23.52 33.71
N ASP A 305 5.92 -24.06 34.38
CA ASP A 305 4.52 -24.08 33.98
C ASP A 305 3.85 -22.71 33.81
N ARG A 306 4.35 -21.69 34.51
CA ARG A 306 3.83 -20.32 34.39
C ARG A 306 4.55 -19.54 33.31
N VAL A 307 5.70 -20.01 32.84
CA VAL A 307 6.51 -19.34 31.83
C VAL A 307 6.00 -19.69 30.45
N MET A 308 5.83 -18.68 29.61
CA MET A 308 5.30 -18.81 28.27
C MET A 308 5.62 -17.57 27.43
N SER A 309 5.40 -17.64 26.14
CA SER A 309 5.44 -16.49 25.25
C SER A 309 4.32 -15.49 25.59
N LYS A 310 4.56 -14.21 25.29
CA LYS A 310 3.58 -13.12 25.52
C LYS A 310 2.22 -13.38 24.85
N ARG A 311 2.25 -14.00 23.66
CA ARG A 311 1.03 -14.36 22.92
C ARG A 311 0.25 -15.48 23.60
N LEU A 312 0.93 -16.55 24.04
CA LEU A 312 0.27 -17.64 24.77
C LEU A 312 -0.36 -17.11 26.06
N LEU A 313 0.36 -16.30 26.84
CA LEU A 313 -0.17 -15.63 28.02
C LEU A 313 -1.44 -14.84 27.72
N THR A 314 -1.41 -14.01 26.67
CA THR A 314 -2.55 -13.18 26.28
C THR A 314 -3.76 -14.00 25.85
N ALA A 315 -3.53 -15.12 25.16
CA ALA A 315 -4.58 -16.04 24.75
C ALA A 315 -5.18 -16.78 25.96
N LEU A 316 -4.34 -17.34 26.84
CA LEU A 316 -4.78 -18.06 28.04
C LEU A 316 -5.55 -17.15 29.02
N LYS A 317 -5.19 -15.86 29.15
CA LYS A 317 -5.99 -14.87 29.92
C LYS A 317 -7.45 -14.82 29.45
N LYS A 318 -7.68 -14.88 28.13
CA LYS A 318 -9.03 -14.85 27.56
C LYS A 318 -9.74 -16.20 27.74
N VAL A 319 -9.05 -17.31 27.50
CA VAL A 319 -9.60 -18.66 27.71
C VAL A 319 -10.05 -18.82 29.16
N GLU A 320 -9.19 -18.50 30.11
CA GLU A 320 -9.49 -18.57 31.54
C GLU A 320 -10.73 -17.74 31.90
N LYS A 321 -10.85 -16.51 31.39
CA LYS A 321 -12.02 -15.68 31.63
C LYS A 321 -13.30 -16.28 31.05
N LEU A 322 -13.24 -16.89 29.86
CA LEU A 322 -14.37 -17.61 29.27
C LEU A 322 -14.76 -18.82 30.13
N VAL A 323 -13.80 -19.58 30.63
CA VAL A 323 -14.00 -20.72 31.55
C VAL A 323 -14.75 -20.28 32.82
N ARG A 324 -14.27 -19.23 33.51
CA ARG A 324 -14.93 -18.70 34.73
C ARG A 324 -16.33 -18.17 34.46
N ASN A 325 -16.55 -17.54 33.32
CA ASN A 325 -17.88 -17.04 32.93
C ASN A 325 -18.85 -18.18 32.63
N GLN A 326 -18.36 -19.27 32.07
CA GLN A 326 -19.16 -20.42 31.66
C GLN A 326 -19.50 -21.36 32.83
N TRP A 327 -18.53 -21.61 33.72
CA TRP A 327 -18.65 -22.60 34.78
C TRP A 327 -18.26 -22.00 36.13
N ASN A 328 -19.27 -21.83 37.00
CA ASN A 328 -19.05 -21.29 38.34
C ASN A 328 -18.15 -22.21 39.18
N GLY A 329 -17.04 -21.69 39.69
CA GLY A 329 -16.10 -22.43 40.54
C GLY A 329 -15.11 -23.34 39.80
N VAL A 330 -15.15 -23.39 38.46
CA VAL A 330 -14.18 -24.11 37.64
C VAL A 330 -13.14 -23.12 37.11
N ARG A 331 -11.87 -23.52 37.11
CA ARG A 331 -10.76 -22.75 36.56
C ARG A 331 -10.11 -23.49 35.40
N LEU A 332 -9.45 -22.72 34.53
CA LEU A 332 -8.52 -23.30 33.57
C LEU A 332 -7.34 -23.90 34.34
N LYS A 333 -6.94 -25.11 33.97
CA LYS A 333 -5.76 -25.78 34.50
C LYS A 333 -4.73 -25.97 33.40
N VAL A 334 -3.51 -25.50 33.64
CA VAL A 334 -2.34 -25.77 32.79
C VAL A 334 -1.59 -26.93 33.41
N LEU A 335 -1.37 -27.98 32.62
CA LEU A 335 -0.58 -29.14 33.01
C LEU A 335 0.90 -28.98 32.66
N GLU A 336 1.17 -28.22 31.61
CA GLU A 336 2.49 -27.98 31.05
C GLU A 336 2.45 -26.69 30.23
N ALA A 337 3.49 -25.86 30.32
CA ALA A 337 3.70 -24.76 29.37
C ALA A 337 5.13 -24.72 28.83
N TRP A 338 6.07 -24.06 29.52
CA TRP A 338 7.46 -24.10 29.12
C TRP A 338 8.16 -25.25 29.84
N ASP A 339 8.69 -26.20 29.06
CA ASP A 339 9.37 -27.40 29.55
C ASP A 339 10.86 -27.12 29.77
N GLU A 340 11.40 -27.61 30.88
CA GLU A 340 12.81 -27.52 31.22
C GLU A 340 13.37 -28.86 31.71
N ALA A 341 14.69 -29.02 31.60
CA ALA A 341 15.35 -30.20 32.15
C ALA A 341 15.15 -30.28 33.68
N HIS A 342 14.86 -31.46 34.19
CA HIS A 342 14.75 -31.70 35.63
C HIS A 342 15.29 -33.09 36.00
N ALA A 343 15.33 -33.40 37.29
CA ALA A 343 15.99 -34.61 37.80
C ALA A 343 15.49 -35.93 37.19
N ALA A 344 14.20 -36.04 36.85
CA ALA A 344 13.64 -37.24 36.26
C ALA A 344 13.77 -37.25 34.72
N SER A 345 13.74 -36.08 34.08
CA SER A 345 14.03 -35.93 32.66
C SER A 345 15.11 -34.87 32.38
N PRO A 346 16.40 -35.26 32.36
CA PRO A 346 17.50 -34.31 32.17
C PRO A 346 17.56 -33.63 30.79
N SER A 347 16.71 -34.05 29.86
CA SER A 347 16.56 -33.43 28.54
C SER A 347 15.23 -32.69 28.35
N GLY A 348 14.39 -32.60 29.39
CA GLY A 348 13.00 -32.17 29.30
C GLY A 348 12.06 -33.33 28.96
N ASP A 349 10.78 -33.19 29.30
CA ASP A 349 9.76 -34.23 29.11
C ASP A 349 9.22 -34.30 27.68
N GLN A 350 9.45 -33.27 26.87
CA GLN A 350 8.86 -33.13 25.55
C GLN A 350 9.75 -33.72 24.43
N PRO A 351 9.17 -34.17 23.30
CA PRO A 351 9.96 -34.64 22.17
C PRO A 351 10.83 -33.53 21.56
N ALA A 352 11.95 -33.92 20.95
CA ALA A 352 12.82 -32.98 20.25
C ALA A 352 12.06 -32.17 19.20
N GLY A 353 12.24 -30.85 19.20
CA GLY A 353 11.51 -29.94 18.32
C GLY A 353 10.21 -29.37 18.90
N SER A 354 9.78 -29.84 20.08
CA SER A 354 8.55 -29.37 20.73
C SER A 354 8.54 -27.87 21.00
N LEU A 355 7.40 -27.24 20.75
CA LEU A 355 7.13 -25.82 21.01
C LEU A 355 7.07 -25.46 22.51
N HIS A 356 6.97 -26.45 23.39
CA HIS A 356 7.09 -26.26 24.84
C HIS A 356 8.45 -25.67 25.23
N TYR A 357 9.54 -26.08 24.56
CA TYR A 357 10.90 -25.62 24.84
C TYR A 357 11.16 -24.13 24.58
N GLU A 358 10.22 -23.43 23.93
CA GLU A 358 10.26 -21.96 23.75
C GLU A 358 8.96 -21.30 24.23
N GLY A 359 8.20 -21.98 25.09
CA GLY A 359 7.00 -21.45 25.74
C GLY A 359 5.86 -21.08 24.78
N ARG A 360 5.81 -21.70 23.59
CA ARG A 360 4.75 -21.44 22.59
C ARG A 360 3.64 -22.49 22.58
N ALA A 361 3.72 -23.52 23.43
CA ALA A 361 2.68 -24.52 23.60
C ALA A 361 2.25 -24.67 25.06
N ALA A 362 1.07 -25.25 25.27
CA ALA A 362 0.58 -25.65 26.59
C ALA A 362 -0.34 -26.88 26.51
N ARG A 363 -0.38 -27.68 27.58
CA ARG A 363 -1.36 -28.74 27.83
C ARG A 363 -2.43 -28.20 28.78
N LEU A 364 -3.70 -28.20 28.37
CA LEU A 364 -4.81 -27.58 29.09
C LEU A 364 -5.88 -28.58 29.53
N GLN A 365 -6.38 -28.40 30.75
CA GLN A 365 -7.52 -29.09 31.35
C GLN A 365 -8.41 -28.08 32.09
N LEU A 366 -9.47 -28.58 32.71
CA LEU A 366 -10.25 -27.86 33.72
C LEU A 366 -9.92 -28.38 35.12
N SER A 367 -10.00 -27.51 36.12
CA SER A 367 -9.68 -27.85 37.51
C SER A 367 -10.58 -28.95 38.12
N ASP A 368 -11.73 -29.22 37.53
CA ASP A 368 -12.65 -30.28 37.96
C ASP A 368 -12.44 -31.63 37.24
N GLY A 369 -11.51 -31.70 36.28
CA GLY A 369 -11.12 -32.92 35.57
C GLY A 369 -12.23 -33.58 34.74
N GLN A 370 -13.20 -32.79 34.28
CA GLN A 370 -14.34 -33.30 33.49
C GLN A 370 -14.06 -33.25 31.98
N ASP A 371 -13.74 -34.41 31.40
CA ASP A 371 -13.36 -34.55 29.98
C ASP A 371 -14.48 -34.16 29.01
N ASP A 372 -15.75 -34.30 29.40
CA ASP A 372 -16.92 -33.92 28.58
C ASP A 372 -16.98 -32.41 28.31
N LYS A 373 -16.26 -31.60 29.10
CA LYS A 373 -16.16 -30.15 28.92
C LYS A 373 -15.01 -29.74 27.99
N LEU A 374 -14.10 -30.64 27.62
CA LEU A 374 -12.98 -30.33 26.71
C LEU A 374 -13.47 -29.87 25.34
N LEU A 375 -14.62 -30.40 24.89
CA LEU A 375 -15.28 -29.99 23.64
C LEU A 375 -15.60 -28.49 23.61
N LEU A 376 -16.14 -27.94 24.70
CA LEU A 376 -16.43 -26.50 24.80
C LEU A 376 -15.16 -25.69 25.12
N LEU A 377 -14.23 -26.27 25.87
CA LEU A 377 -12.93 -25.63 26.11
C LEU A 377 -12.16 -25.42 24.81
N SER A 378 -12.23 -26.35 23.84
CA SER A 378 -11.56 -26.21 22.54
C SER A 378 -12.14 -25.02 21.76
N THR A 379 -13.46 -24.82 21.80
CA THR A 379 -14.13 -23.65 21.24
C THR A 379 -13.61 -22.36 21.88
N PHE A 380 -13.47 -22.32 23.20
CA PHE A 380 -12.89 -21.15 23.88
C PHE A 380 -11.44 -20.90 23.48
N CYS A 381 -10.64 -21.95 23.31
CA CYS A 381 -9.25 -21.81 22.89
C CYS A 381 -9.13 -21.20 21.49
N ILE A 382 -9.88 -21.73 20.52
CA ILE A 382 -9.90 -21.21 19.14
C ILE A 382 -10.39 -19.75 19.14
N CYS A 383 -11.49 -19.48 19.83
CA CYS A 383 -12.09 -18.15 19.93
C CYS A 383 -11.17 -17.12 20.60
N ALA A 384 -10.37 -17.55 21.59
CA ALA A 384 -9.40 -16.70 22.28
C ALA A 384 -8.16 -16.36 21.44
N GLY A 385 -7.98 -17.02 20.29
CA GLY A 385 -6.88 -16.79 19.36
C GLY A 385 -5.67 -17.69 19.57
N LEU A 386 -5.87 -18.91 20.08
CA LEU A 386 -4.86 -19.96 19.97
C LEU A 386 -4.78 -20.36 18.49
N ASP A 387 -3.56 -20.37 17.94
CA ASP A 387 -3.34 -20.55 16.51
C ASP A 387 -3.43 -22.03 16.10
N TYR A 388 -3.14 -22.93 17.05
CA TYR A 388 -3.35 -24.37 16.91
C TYR A 388 -3.99 -24.93 18.18
N VAL A 389 -4.97 -25.82 18.01
CA VAL A 389 -5.63 -26.55 19.10
C VAL A 389 -5.83 -27.99 18.66
N HIS A 390 -5.37 -28.95 19.45
CA HIS A 390 -5.60 -30.37 19.24
C HIS A 390 -6.25 -30.97 20.48
N SER A 391 -7.34 -31.72 20.28
CA SER A 391 -8.04 -32.38 21.38
C SER A 391 -7.48 -33.78 21.59
N ASN A 392 -6.78 -34.01 22.70
CA ASN A 392 -6.49 -35.35 23.18
C ASN A 392 -7.68 -35.89 23.98
N ASP A 393 -7.58 -37.14 24.46
CA ASP A 393 -8.65 -37.79 25.24
C ASP A 393 -8.90 -37.11 26.60
N ASP A 394 -7.83 -36.64 27.26
CA ASP A 394 -7.86 -36.12 28.63
C ASP A 394 -7.43 -34.65 28.74
N HIS A 395 -6.89 -34.04 27.67
CA HIS A 395 -6.46 -32.64 27.68
C HIS A 395 -6.48 -32.02 26.28
N LEU A 396 -6.32 -30.70 26.20
CA LEU A 396 -6.07 -30.01 24.93
C LEU A 396 -4.58 -29.67 24.81
N TYR A 397 -3.97 -29.96 23.67
CA TYR A 397 -2.69 -29.38 23.28
C TYR A 397 -2.95 -28.11 22.50
N VAL A 398 -2.38 -26.98 22.92
CA VAL A 398 -2.52 -25.69 22.23
C VAL A 398 -1.17 -25.11 21.88
N ALA A 399 -1.09 -24.37 20.78
CA ALA A 399 0.12 -23.64 20.41
C ALA A 399 -0.18 -22.29 19.76
N VAL A 400 0.81 -21.39 19.78
CA VAL A 400 0.71 -20.04 19.21
C VAL A 400 1.85 -19.72 18.25
N LYS A 401 1.53 -18.88 17.25
CA LYS A 401 2.51 -18.23 16.36
C LYS A 401 3.44 -17.34 17.15
N LYS A 402 4.63 -17.08 16.59
CA LYS A 402 5.49 -16.02 17.12
C LYS A 402 4.83 -14.65 16.96
N GLN A 403 5.10 -13.76 17.91
CA GLN A 403 4.60 -12.37 17.90
C GLN A 403 5.57 -11.48 18.67
N ALA A 404 5.82 -10.28 18.15
CA ALA A 404 6.50 -9.22 18.87
C ALA A 404 5.51 -8.48 19.79
N GLY A 405 5.91 -8.25 21.05
CA GLY A 405 5.10 -7.51 22.02
C GLY A 405 3.82 -8.22 22.48
N ASP A 406 2.99 -7.50 23.24
CA ASP A 406 1.83 -8.09 23.94
C ASP A 406 0.57 -8.15 23.07
N SER A 407 0.47 -7.28 22.06
CA SER A 407 -0.67 -7.20 21.15
C SER A 407 -0.26 -7.58 19.73
N PRO A 408 -1.09 -8.33 18.99
CA PRO A 408 -0.77 -8.73 17.63
C PRO A 408 -0.73 -7.51 16.72
N ALA A 409 0.38 -7.35 16.00
CA ALA A 409 0.55 -6.40 14.92
C ALA A 409 0.85 -7.16 13.63
N PHE A 410 0.35 -6.68 12.50
CA PHE A 410 0.39 -7.39 11.23
C PHE A 410 0.99 -6.54 10.12
N VAL A 411 1.68 -7.20 9.19
CA VAL A 411 1.94 -6.67 7.85
C VAL A 411 0.84 -7.20 6.93
N GLN A 412 0.08 -6.29 6.33
CA GLN A 412 -1.05 -6.63 5.47
C GLN A 412 -0.60 -6.74 4.02
N TYR A 413 -0.66 -7.96 3.46
CA TYR A 413 -0.43 -8.26 2.06
C TYR A 413 -1.77 -8.45 1.33
N PRO A 414 -1.78 -8.48 -0.03
CA PRO A 414 -3.00 -8.67 -0.81
C PRO A 414 -3.79 -9.93 -0.46
N SER A 415 -3.10 -11.06 -0.23
CA SER A 415 -3.73 -12.36 0.03
C SER A 415 -3.44 -12.92 1.42
N ALA A 416 -2.71 -12.20 2.28
CA ALA A 416 -2.33 -12.68 3.62
C ALA A 416 -2.11 -11.54 4.62
N ALA A 417 -2.24 -11.86 5.92
CA ALA A 417 -1.81 -10.98 7.01
C ALA A 417 -0.82 -11.75 7.90
N LEU A 418 0.42 -11.28 7.97
CA LEU A 418 1.49 -11.96 8.70
C LEU A 418 1.83 -11.20 9.99
N LEU A 419 2.05 -11.93 11.08
CA LEU A 419 2.40 -11.34 12.37
C LEU A 419 3.81 -10.75 12.33
N ILE A 420 3.96 -9.58 12.95
CA ILE A 420 5.26 -8.98 13.21
C ILE A 420 5.95 -9.78 14.31
N VAL A 421 7.22 -10.12 14.10
CA VAL A 421 8.02 -10.96 15.00
C VAL A 421 9.40 -10.39 15.27
N GLU A 422 10.04 -10.91 16.33
CA GLU A 422 11.46 -10.71 16.60
C GLU A 422 12.22 -12.03 16.45
N PRO A 423 13.41 -12.02 15.81
CA PRO A 423 14.26 -13.19 15.70
C PRO A 423 14.95 -13.48 17.04
N PRO A 424 15.42 -14.72 17.27
CA PRO A 424 16.26 -15.06 18.42
C PRO A 424 17.50 -14.15 18.53
N LEU A 425 18.01 -13.93 19.74
CA LEU A 425 19.17 -13.06 19.97
C LEU A 425 20.40 -13.45 19.14
N ASP A 426 20.71 -14.74 19.05
CA ASP A 426 21.83 -15.27 18.27
C ASP A 426 21.73 -14.95 16.77
N ASP A 427 20.51 -14.73 16.29
CA ASP A 427 20.17 -14.50 14.90
C ASP A 427 19.97 -13.02 14.56
N GLN A 428 19.84 -12.14 15.56
CA GLN A 428 19.56 -10.70 15.37
C GLN A 428 20.55 -10.02 14.43
N ARG A 429 21.83 -10.40 14.47
CA ARG A 429 22.87 -9.83 13.60
C ARG A 429 22.58 -10.01 12.11
N PHE A 430 21.85 -11.05 11.71
CA PHE A 430 21.50 -11.28 10.31
C PHE A 430 20.36 -10.37 9.82
N TYR A 431 19.56 -9.84 10.74
CA TYR A 431 18.38 -9.02 10.42
C TYR A 431 18.53 -7.56 10.88
N ALA A 432 19.69 -7.24 11.47
CA ALA A 432 20.06 -5.91 11.91
C ALA A 432 20.15 -4.96 10.72
N VAL A 433 19.46 -3.83 10.82
CA VAL A 433 19.46 -2.78 9.80
C VAL A 433 20.32 -1.62 10.28
N ASN A 434 20.98 -0.92 9.36
CA ASN A 434 21.75 0.27 9.72
C ASN A 434 20.80 1.30 10.35
N LYS A 435 21.21 1.89 11.48
CA LYS A 435 20.40 2.87 12.23
C LYS A 435 19.96 4.05 11.35
N ALA A 436 20.79 4.46 10.39
CA ALA A 436 20.46 5.51 9.43
C ALA A 436 19.21 5.20 8.57
N TYR A 437 18.94 3.93 8.31
CA TYR A 437 17.82 3.47 7.49
C TYR A 437 16.71 2.75 8.28
N SER A 438 16.80 2.74 9.61
CA SER A 438 15.86 2.02 10.47
C SER A 438 14.40 2.46 10.29
N GLY A 439 14.16 3.74 9.99
CA GLY A 439 12.81 4.26 9.71
C GLY A 439 12.19 3.80 8.38
N LEU A 440 12.99 3.22 7.48
CA LEU A 440 12.53 2.68 6.19
C LEU A 440 12.36 1.16 6.22
N ALA A 441 12.84 0.48 7.25
CA ALA A 441 12.81 -0.97 7.34
C ALA A 441 11.37 -1.47 7.54
N VAL A 442 10.89 -2.33 6.64
CA VAL A 442 9.62 -3.03 6.84
C VAL A 442 9.77 -4.00 8.01
N PRO A 443 8.80 -4.16 8.93
CA PRO A 443 8.91 -5.10 10.05
C PRO A 443 9.21 -6.55 9.62
N LEU A 444 9.85 -7.32 10.50
CA LEU A 444 10.11 -8.75 10.25
C LEU A 444 8.83 -9.56 10.42
N VAL A 445 8.67 -10.56 9.57
CA VAL A 445 7.63 -11.59 9.63
C VAL A 445 8.29 -12.98 9.62
N ASP A 446 7.60 -13.96 10.18
CA ASP A 446 8.05 -15.37 10.20
C ASP A 446 7.54 -16.12 8.97
N SER A 447 8.43 -16.83 8.25
CA SER A 447 8.03 -17.70 7.14
C SER A 447 7.86 -19.16 7.52
N GLY A 448 8.27 -19.58 8.71
CA GLY A 448 8.41 -21.01 9.05
C GLY A 448 7.10 -21.77 8.92
N GLY A 449 7.09 -22.82 8.08
CA GLY A 449 5.89 -23.63 7.81
C GLY A 449 4.89 -22.95 6.87
N GLN A 450 5.18 -21.73 6.42
CA GLN A 450 4.29 -20.88 5.64
C GLN A 450 4.87 -20.51 4.28
N GLU A 451 6.01 -21.09 3.86
CA GLU A 451 6.68 -20.78 2.59
C GLU A 451 5.75 -20.81 1.37
N GLN A 452 4.81 -21.75 1.32
CA GLN A 452 3.83 -21.91 0.23
C GLN A 452 2.61 -20.99 0.35
N SER A 453 2.51 -20.21 1.43
CA SER A 453 1.39 -19.29 1.63
C SER A 453 1.45 -18.17 0.60
N LYS A 454 0.30 -17.90 -0.02
CA LYS A 454 0.18 -16.83 -1.03
C LYS A 454 0.32 -15.46 -0.40
N LEU A 455 1.20 -14.63 -0.94
CA LEU A 455 1.25 -13.20 -0.66
C LEU A 455 0.33 -12.42 -1.60
N CYS A 456 0.24 -12.88 -2.85
CA CYS A 456 -0.70 -12.44 -3.87
C CYS A 456 -1.10 -13.63 -4.76
N ASP A 457 -1.89 -13.40 -5.81
CA ASP A 457 -2.38 -14.49 -6.65
C ASP A 457 -1.25 -15.25 -7.37
N ASP A 458 -0.20 -14.52 -7.75
CA ASP A 458 0.93 -14.98 -8.58
C ASP A 458 2.24 -15.25 -7.80
N ALA A 459 2.27 -15.09 -6.47
CA ALA A 459 3.47 -15.35 -5.67
C ALA A 459 3.19 -15.80 -4.22
N THR A 460 4.12 -16.60 -3.70
CA THR A 460 4.16 -17.08 -2.32
C THR A 460 5.26 -16.38 -1.51
N ILE A 461 5.34 -16.70 -0.21
CA ILE A 461 6.43 -16.23 0.65
C ILE A 461 7.80 -16.71 0.13
N GLU A 462 7.89 -17.96 -0.33
CA GLU A 462 9.12 -18.57 -0.83
C GLU A 462 9.80 -17.74 -1.93
N ASP A 463 9.00 -17.12 -2.80
CA ASP A 463 9.52 -16.34 -3.92
C ASP A 463 10.30 -15.09 -3.51
N PHE A 464 9.97 -14.53 -2.34
CA PHE A 464 10.54 -13.27 -1.87
C PHE A 464 11.51 -13.44 -0.71
N LYS A 465 11.42 -14.50 0.09
CA LYS A 465 12.33 -14.67 1.23
C LYS A 465 13.75 -15.04 0.77
N ASP A 466 14.71 -14.82 1.66
CA ASP A 466 16.01 -15.48 1.55
C ASP A 466 15.81 -16.98 1.86
N PRO A 467 16.15 -17.89 0.94
CA PRO A 467 15.87 -19.32 1.12
C PRO A 467 16.60 -19.92 2.33
N ASN A 468 17.70 -19.31 2.77
CA ASN A 468 18.49 -19.79 3.89
C ASN A 468 18.09 -19.16 5.23
N LYS A 469 17.06 -18.30 5.24
CA LYS A 469 16.61 -17.60 6.45
C LYS A 469 15.11 -17.77 6.66
N ARG A 470 14.74 -17.80 7.94
CA ARG A 470 13.36 -17.95 8.39
C ARG A 470 12.61 -16.63 8.38
N TYR A 471 13.27 -15.57 8.86
CA TYR A 471 12.64 -14.26 8.97
C TYR A 471 12.94 -13.42 7.73
N PHE A 472 11.96 -12.63 7.31
CA PHE A 472 12.14 -11.73 6.17
C PHE A 472 11.35 -10.44 6.34
N ARG A 473 11.75 -9.43 5.56
CA ARG A 473 11.05 -8.14 5.44
C ARG A 473 10.55 -8.00 4.01
N LEU A 474 9.32 -7.55 3.82
CA LEU A 474 8.79 -7.34 2.48
C LEU A 474 7.68 -6.29 2.49
N SER A 475 7.86 -5.23 1.71
CA SER A 475 6.84 -4.19 1.56
C SER A 475 5.63 -4.74 0.80
N PRO A 476 4.40 -4.59 1.32
CA PRO A 476 3.19 -4.94 0.59
C PRO A 476 3.05 -4.23 -0.76
N VAL A 477 3.56 -2.99 -0.85
CA VAL A 477 3.53 -2.18 -2.07
C VAL A 477 4.37 -2.83 -3.19
N LEU A 478 5.46 -3.53 -2.84
CA LEU A 478 6.24 -4.30 -3.81
C LEU A 478 5.50 -5.53 -4.30
N VAL A 479 4.78 -6.21 -3.41
CA VAL A 479 3.96 -7.37 -3.78
C VAL A 479 2.84 -6.94 -4.73
N ASP A 480 2.18 -5.81 -4.48
CA ASP A 480 1.19 -5.24 -5.40
C ASP A 480 1.81 -4.88 -6.77
N CYS A 481 3.01 -4.30 -6.76
CA CYS A 481 3.76 -4.00 -7.98
C CYS A 481 4.07 -5.27 -8.77
N TYR A 482 4.56 -6.32 -8.11
CA TYR A 482 4.80 -7.62 -8.71
C TYR A 482 3.51 -8.21 -9.30
N GLN A 483 2.41 -8.23 -8.53
CA GLN A 483 1.11 -8.74 -8.96
C GLN A 483 0.66 -8.06 -10.26
N ARG A 484 0.76 -6.72 -10.34
CA ARG A 484 0.36 -5.97 -11.53
C ARG A 484 1.22 -6.24 -12.75
N ILE A 485 2.54 -6.42 -12.58
CA ILE A 485 3.44 -6.81 -13.67
C ILE A 485 3.11 -8.24 -14.12
N SER A 486 3.02 -9.17 -13.17
CA SER A 486 2.77 -10.59 -13.43
C SER A 486 1.43 -10.80 -14.14
N THR A 487 0.33 -10.25 -13.61
CA THR A 487 -0.99 -10.28 -14.25
C THR A 487 -0.96 -9.71 -15.66
N ARG A 488 -0.20 -8.63 -15.89
CA ARG A 488 -0.06 -8.03 -17.23
C ARG A 488 0.65 -8.97 -18.19
N GLU A 489 1.80 -9.52 -17.80
CA GLU A 489 2.57 -10.40 -18.68
C GLU A 489 1.87 -11.74 -18.90
N ASN A 490 1.06 -12.20 -17.94
CA ASN A 490 0.23 -13.39 -18.07
C ASN A 490 -1.15 -13.15 -18.74
N LYS A 491 -1.57 -11.89 -18.93
CA LYS A 491 -2.92 -11.48 -19.39
C LYS A 491 -3.42 -12.28 -20.59
N TRP A 492 -2.53 -12.51 -21.57
CA TRP A 492 -2.86 -13.13 -22.86
C TRP A 492 -2.76 -14.66 -22.89
N ASN A 493 -2.25 -15.29 -21.83
CA ASN A 493 -2.07 -16.74 -21.81
C ASN A 493 -3.39 -17.47 -21.52
N SER A 494 -4.31 -16.81 -20.79
CA SER A 494 -5.62 -17.37 -20.43
C SER A 494 -6.56 -17.56 -21.63
N GLU A 495 -6.43 -16.74 -22.68
CA GLU A 495 -7.21 -16.87 -23.93
C GLU A 495 -6.75 -18.08 -24.78
N ALA A 496 -5.48 -18.46 -24.68
CA ALA A 496 -4.89 -19.54 -25.47
C ALA A 496 -5.04 -20.92 -24.81
N ASN A 497 -4.90 -21.00 -23.47
CA ASN A 497 -5.06 -22.26 -22.74
C ASN A 497 -5.46 -22.04 -21.26
N PRO A 498 -6.77 -22.04 -20.94
CA PRO A 498 -7.28 -21.79 -19.58
C PRO A 498 -6.84 -22.82 -18.53
N SER A 499 -6.25 -23.95 -18.95
CA SER A 499 -5.93 -25.09 -18.07
C SER A 499 -4.51 -25.08 -17.49
N LYS A 500 -3.66 -24.14 -17.91
CA LYS A 500 -2.27 -24.02 -17.43
C LYS A 500 -2.09 -22.75 -16.57
N THR A 501 -1.56 -22.92 -15.36
CA THR A 501 -1.01 -21.80 -14.56
C THR A 501 0.33 -21.41 -15.17
N PHE A 502 0.35 -20.31 -15.94
CA PHE A 502 1.57 -19.77 -16.50
C PHE A 502 2.15 -18.70 -15.57
N ARG A 503 3.40 -18.86 -15.15
CA ARG A 503 4.13 -17.82 -14.43
C ARG A 503 5.27 -17.30 -15.30
N LYS A 504 5.01 -16.28 -16.12
CA LYS A 504 6.03 -15.72 -17.01
C LYS A 504 7.12 -14.93 -16.29
N VAL A 505 6.79 -14.32 -15.15
CA VAL A 505 7.70 -13.44 -14.40
C VAL A 505 7.98 -14.05 -13.03
N VAL A 506 9.26 -14.24 -12.73
CA VAL A 506 9.72 -14.81 -11.46
C VAL A 506 10.55 -13.79 -10.69
N VAL A 507 10.42 -13.84 -9.37
CA VAL A 507 11.27 -13.08 -8.46
C VAL A 507 12.61 -13.80 -8.40
N ARG A 508 13.64 -13.20 -9.00
CA ARG A 508 15.01 -13.73 -8.93
C ARG A 508 15.61 -13.50 -7.55
N LYS A 509 15.26 -12.37 -6.93
CA LYS A 509 15.73 -11.99 -5.60
C LYS A 509 14.73 -11.05 -4.93
N GLY A 510 14.25 -11.43 -3.76
CA GLY A 510 13.45 -10.56 -2.89
C GLY A 510 14.27 -10.03 -1.73
N TYR A 511 13.83 -10.30 -0.52
CA TYR A 511 14.56 -10.05 0.71
C TYR A 511 15.91 -10.78 0.75
N GLN A 512 16.92 -10.12 1.32
CA GLN A 512 18.22 -10.71 1.65
C GLN A 512 18.61 -10.29 3.06
N ASN A 513 19.15 -11.22 3.84
CA ASN A 513 19.65 -10.87 5.16
C ASN A 513 20.89 -9.95 5.08
N THR A 514 21.24 -9.29 6.17
CA THR A 514 22.31 -8.30 6.24
C THR A 514 23.68 -8.87 5.87
N LEU A 515 23.97 -10.14 6.21
CA LEU A 515 25.21 -10.79 5.81
C LEU A 515 25.25 -11.04 4.29
N ALA A 516 24.17 -11.59 3.74
CA ALA A 516 24.06 -11.84 2.30
C ALA A 516 24.22 -10.54 1.49
N GLN A 517 23.57 -9.46 1.94
CA GLN A 517 23.71 -8.14 1.34
C GLN A 517 25.15 -7.62 1.38
N ASN A 518 25.81 -7.65 2.55
CA ASN A 518 27.17 -7.14 2.70
C ASN A 518 28.21 -7.92 1.87
N ASN A 519 27.93 -9.19 1.57
CA ASN A 519 28.78 -10.00 0.70
C ASN A 519 28.57 -9.68 -0.79
N GLU A 520 27.40 -9.16 -1.16
CA GLU A 520 27.03 -8.97 -2.56
C GLU A 520 27.21 -7.53 -3.06
N TYR A 521 26.93 -6.54 -2.21
CA TYR A 521 26.93 -5.13 -2.60
C TYR A 521 27.94 -4.33 -1.78
N ASP A 522 28.71 -3.50 -2.50
CA ASP A 522 29.51 -2.45 -1.87
C ASP A 522 28.59 -1.40 -1.22
N VAL A 523 29.06 -0.75 -0.16
CA VAL A 523 28.30 0.29 0.56
C VAL A 523 27.91 1.48 -0.32
N MET A 524 28.61 1.71 -1.44
CA MET A 524 28.31 2.75 -2.43
C MET A 524 27.37 2.29 -3.54
N ASP A 525 27.02 1.01 -3.62
CA ASP A 525 26.07 0.50 -4.62
C ASP A 525 24.66 1.05 -4.33
N LEU A 526 23.96 1.54 -5.34
CA LEU A 526 22.60 2.06 -5.19
C LEU A 526 21.63 1.03 -4.60
N ARG A 527 21.91 -0.26 -4.74
CA ARG A 527 21.10 -1.36 -4.20
C ARG A 527 21.45 -1.68 -2.74
N TYR A 528 22.55 -1.14 -2.22
CA TYR A 528 22.95 -1.37 -0.84
C TYR A 528 21.85 -0.91 0.12
N SER A 529 21.55 -1.74 1.13
CA SER A 529 20.48 -1.49 2.12
C SER A 529 19.08 -1.35 1.55
N THR A 530 18.71 -2.14 0.54
CA THR A 530 17.34 -2.12 -0.02
C THR A 530 16.65 -3.49 0.13
N HIS A 531 17.33 -4.56 -0.28
CA HIS A 531 16.86 -5.93 -0.10
C HIS A 531 16.72 -6.29 1.38
N ASN A 532 17.69 -5.92 2.23
CA ASN A 532 17.62 -6.19 3.67
C ASN A 532 16.62 -5.33 4.45
N LEU A 533 16.12 -4.23 3.86
CA LEU A 533 15.03 -3.44 4.40
C LEU A 533 13.65 -3.97 3.95
N GLY A 534 13.62 -4.91 2.99
CA GLY A 534 12.38 -5.43 2.40
C GLY A 534 11.74 -4.48 1.40
N ILE A 535 12.52 -3.56 0.82
CA ILE A 535 12.03 -2.50 -0.07
C ILE A 535 12.58 -2.61 -1.51
N ALA A 536 13.12 -3.77 -1.89
CA ALA A 536 13.52 -4.06 -3.25
C ALA A 536 13.23 -5.50 -3.68
N MET A 537 13.12 -5.69 -4.99
CA MET A 537 13.06 -6.99 -5.65
C MET A 537 13.78 -6.95 -7.00
N GLU A 538 14.25 -8.10 -7.46
CA GLU A 538 14.82 -8.31 -8.78
C GLU A 538 13.95 -9.30 -9.54
N LEU A 539 13.48 -8.91 -10.72
CA LEU A 539 12.58 -9.70 -11.56
C LEU A 539 13.30 -10.17 -12.84
N THR A 540 12.90 -11.34 -13.32
CA THR A 540 13.29 -11.87 -14.63
C THR A 540 12.10 -12.59 -15.26
N TYR A 541 12.14 -12.79 -16.58
CA TYR A 541 11.28 -13.79 -17.19
C TYR A 541 11.73 -15.18 -16.79
N ASP A 542 10.77 -16.09 -16.63
CA ASP A 542 11.02 -17.50 -16.31
C ASP A 542 11.78 -18.16 -17.47
N PRO A 543 13.05 -18.57 -17.28
CA PRO A 543 13.82 -19.21 -18.34
C PRO A 543 13.26 -20.59 -18.74
N ALA A 544 12.43 -21.21 -17.90
CA ALA A 544 11.79 -22.50 -18.17
C ALA A 544 10.32 -22.36 -18.61
N GLY A 545 9.81 -21.12 -18.75
CA GLY A 545 8.43 -20.85 -19.10
C GLY A 545 8.09 -21.18 -20.56
N ASP A 546 6.96 -21.86 -20.77
CA ASP A 546 6.35 -21.99 -22.09
C ASP A 546 6.04 -20.60 -22.70
N ASP A 547 6.17 -20.44 -24.01
CA ASP A 547 5.88 -19.20 -24.77
C ASP A 547 6.73 -17.95 -24.40
N ILE A 548 7.92 -18.15 -23.84
CA ILE A 548 8.92 -17.09 -23.64
C ILE A 548 9.79 -16.95 -24.90
N ASP A 549 9.45 -15.97 -25.73
CA ASP A 549 10.29 -15.51 -26.84
C ASP A 549 11.38 -14.56 -26.31
N PRO A 550 12.69 -14.90 -26.41
CA PRO A 550 13.79 -14.06 -25.92
C PRO A 550 13.90 -12.70 -26.61
N ASP A 551 13.43 -12.56 -27.85
CA ASP A 551 13.47 -11.30 -28.60
C ASP A 551 12.36 -10.33 -28.13
N VAL A 552 11.27 -10.87 -27.60
CA VAL A 552 10.13 -10.11 -27.08
C VAL A 552 10.22 -9.90 -25.56
N HIS A 553 10.51 -10.96 -24.81
CA HIS A 553 10.54 -11.01 -23.36
C HIS A 553 11.95 -10.64 -22.85
N THR A 554 12.29 -9.38 -23.03
CA THR A 554 13.61 -8.82 -22.65
C THR A 554 13.55 -8.10 -21.30
N PRO A 555 14.67 -7.99 -20.55
CA PRO A 555 14.71 -7.17 -19.32
C PRO A 555 14.25 -5.72 -19.56
N ALA A 556 14.57 -5.13 -20.71
CA ALA A 556 14.07 -3.81 -21.08
C ALA A 556 12.53 -3.73 -21.12
N ARG A 557 11.85 -4.80 -21.55
CA ARG A 557 10.38 -4.89 -21.50
C ARG A 557 9.87 -4.90 -20.05
N LEU A 558 10.47 -5.69 -19.16
CA LEU A 558 10.10 -5.70 -17.74
C LEU A 558 10.31 -4.33 -17.09
N ALA A 559 11.39 -3.63 -17.40
CA ALA A 559 11.68 -2.30 -16.86
C ALA A 559 10.61 -1.27 -17.27
N ARG A 560 10.18 -1.31 -18.54
CA ARG A 560 9.05 -0.49 -19.02
C ARG A 560 7.76 -0.79 -18.26
N TRP A 561 7.47 -2.07 -18.00
CA TRP A 561 6.29 -2.43 -17.23
C TRP A 561 6.40 -2.06 -15.74
N ALA A 562 7.59 -2.13 -15.15
CA ALA A 562 7.83 -1.64 -13.81
C ALA A 562 7.55 -0.13 -13.70
N ALA A 563 8.05 0.67 -14.65
CA ALA A 563 7.75 2.10 -14.75
C ALA A 563 6.24 2.39 -14.85
N ILE A 564 5.51 1.60 -15.65
CA ILE A 564 4.07 1.80 -15.87
C ILE A 564 3.22 1.30 -14.69
N LYS A 565 3.51 0.12 -14.15
CA LYS A 565 2.65 -0.56 -13.16
C LYS A 565 3.00 -0.19 -11.72
N CYS A 566 4.28 0.02 -11.43
CA CYS A 566 4.76 0.27 -10.07
C CYS A 566 4.89 1.76 -9.77
N GLY A 567 5.23 2.59 -10.75
CA GLY A 567 5.34 4.05 -10.58
C GLY A 567 4.14 4.67 -9.86
N PRO A 568 2.89 4.48 -10.34
CA PRO A 568 1.70 5.02 -9.68
C PRO A 568 1.46 4.45 -8.27
N LEU A 569 1.75 3.16 -8.07
CA LEU A 569 1.61 2.52 -6.76
C LEU A 569 2.57 3.15 -5.73
N PHE A 570 3.82 3.36 -6.12
CA PHE A 570 4.87 3.84 -5.23
C PHE A 570 4.62 5.30 -4.86
N ILE A 571 4.28 6.14 -5.84
CA ILE A 571 3.96 7.56 -5.62
C ILE A 571 2.75 7.70 -4.70
N ASN A 572 1.69 6.91 -4.89
CA ASN A 572 0.52 6.92 -4.01
C ASN A 572 0.84 6.46 -2.58
N ALA A 573 1.81 5.55 -2.43
CA ALA A 573 2.32 5.12 -1.13
C ALA A 573 3.35 6.10 -0.52
N GLY A 574 3.67 7.20 -1.20
CA GLY A 574 4.59 8.23 -0.73
C GLY A 574 6.07 7.94 -1.00
N TYR A 575 6.39 7.08 -1.96
CA TYR A 575 7.75 6.74 -2.37
C TYR A 575 8.03 7.17 -3.82
N GLU A 576 9.30 7.29 -4.15
CA GLU A 576 9.77 7.29 -5.54
C GLU A 576 10.17 5.88 -5.97
N ILE A 577 10.41 5.70 -7.28
CA ILE A 577 10.79 4.42 -7.86
C ILE A 577 12.27 4.38 -8.23
N GLY A 578 12.94 3.28 -7.87
CA GLY A 578 14.25 2.91 -8.39
C GLY A 578 14.11 1.80 -9.43
N ILE A 579 14.66 1.98 -10.65
CA ILE A 579 14.69 0.94 -11.70
C ILE A 579 16.11 0.78 -12.24
N GLY A 580 16.66 -0.41 -12.08
CA GLY A 580 17.98 -0.77 -12.61
C GLY A 580 17.88 -1.85 -13.69
N LEU A 581 18.45 -1.60 -14.87
CA LEU A 581 18.48 -2.55 -15.99
C LEU A 581 19.76 -3.38 -16.01
N TYR A 582 19.61 -4.71 -16.00
CA TYR A 582 20.70 -5.69 -16.06
C TYR A 582 20.51 -6.66 -17.23
N GLY A 583 21.55 -7.42 -17.57
CA GLY A 583 21.56 -8.25 -18.78
C GLY A 583 20.48 -9.32 -18.86
N SER A 584 20.01 -9.81 -17.71
CA SER A 584 18.95 -10.83 -17.64
C SER A 584 17.86 -10.50 -16.62
N SER A 585 17.83 -9.28 -16.08
CA SER A 585 16.93 -8.95 -14.97
C SER A 585 16.71 -7.45 -14.82
N VAL A 586 15.70 -7.12 -14.03
CA VAL A 586 15.36 -5.75 -13.67
C VAL A 586 15.28 -5.65 -12.16
N TYR A 587 16.02 -4.70 -11.61
CA TYR A 587 15.93 -4.35 -10.21
C TYR A 587 14.87 -3.26 -10.01
N ILE A 588 14.02 -3.41 -9.01
CA ILE A 588 12.93 -2.49 -8.68
C ILE A 588 12.96 -2.23 -7.17
N ALA A 589 12.92 -0.97 -6.76
CA ALA A 589 12.90 -0.59 -5.33
C ALA A 589 12.03 0.61 -5.02
N LEU A 590 11.53 0.66 -3.79
CA LEU A 590 10.98 1.87 -3.19
C LEU A 590 12.14 2.79 -2.79
N ARG A 591 12.00 4.07 -3.10
CA ARG A 591 12.99 5.11 -2.82
C ARG A 591 12.34 6.25 -2.04
N ASP A 592 13.17 7.02 -1.33
CA ASP A 592 12.72 8.27 -0.72
C ASP A 592 12.26 9.26 -1.81
N LYS A 593 11.36 10.17 -1.48
CA LYS A 593 10.71 11.10 -2.42
C LYS A 593 11.68 11.98 -3.21
N THR A 594 12.90 12.14 -2.73
CA THR A 594 13.94 12.95 -3.37
C THR A 594 14.97 12.13 -4.14
N ASP A 595 14.88 10.80 -4.12
CA ASP A 595 15.91 9.88 -4.63
C ASP A 595 15.38 8.92 -5.70
N ARG A 596 14.69 9.46 -6.72
CA ARG A 596 14.37 8.67 -7.92
C ARG A 596 15.68 8.26 -8.60
N ALA A 597 15.85 6.96 -8.83
CA ALA A 597 17.07 6.41 -9.40
C ALA A 597 16.78 5.50 -10.60
N LEU A 598 17.20 5.92 -11.79
CA LEU A 598 17.16 5.13 -13.01
C LEU A 598 18.60 4.89 -13.46
N TRP A 599 18.96 3.64 -13.74
CA TRP A 599 20.31 3.33 -14.23
C TRP A 599 20.34 2.07 -15.10
N VAL A 600 21.40 1.97 -15.89
CA VAL A 600 21.71 0.79 -16.70
C VAL A 600 23.07 0.27 -16.28
N ALA A 601 23.14 -1.01 -15.88
CA ALA A 601 24.37 -1.59 -15.37
C ALA A 601 25.49 -1.69 -16.42
N HIS A 602 25.12 -1.83 -17.71
CA HIS A 602 26.05 -1.81 -18.82
C HIS A 602 25.33 -1.35 -20.10
N PRO A 603 25.93 -0.46 -20.93
CA PRO A 603 25.27 0.07 -22.14
C PRO A 603 24.79 -1.01 -23.12
N GLY A 604 25.48 -2.15 -23.16
CA GLY A 604 25.10 -3.30 -23.98
C GLY A 604 23.78 -4.00 -23.59
N TYR A 605 23.15 -3.62 -22.48
CA TYR A 605 21.82 -4.14 -22.08
C TYR A 605 20.68 -3.29 -22.62
N LEU A 606 20.98 -2.13 -23.20
CA LEU A 606 19.98 -1.29 -23.85
C LEU A 606 19.47 -1.92 -25.15
N PRO A 607 18.23 -1.62 -25.55
CA PRO A 607 17.75 -1.98 -26.88
C PRO A 607 18.68 -1.43 -27.97
N PRO A 608 18.76 -2.08 -29.15
CA PRO A 608 19.59 -1.61 -30.25
C PRO A 608 19.32 -0.15 -30.60
N ASN A 609 20.40 0.60 -30.90
CA ASN A 609 20.34 2.02 -31.27
C ASN A 609 19.69 2.96 -30.23
N THR A 610 19.66 2.58 -28.94
CA THR A 610 19.13 3.42 -27.86
C THR A 610 20.27 3.99 -27.02
N ALA A 611 20.36 5.31 -26.90
CA ALA A 611 21.28 5.94 -25.95
C ALA A 611 20.71 5.89 -24.52
N GLU A 612 21.59 5.89 -23.52
CA GLU A 612 21.18 5.81 -22.11
C GLU A 612 20.30 7.01 -21.68
N CYS A 613 20.59 8.21 -22.19
CA CYS A 613 19.75 9.39 -21.95
C CYS A 613 18.33 9.23 -22.50
N ASP A 614 18.19 8.65 -23.69
CA ASP A 614 16.89 8.42 -24.33
C ASP A 614 16.10 7.35 -23.57
N TRP A 615 16.81 6.35 -23.04
CA TRP A 615 16.22 5.32 -22.18
C TRP A 615 15.67 5.91 -20.88
N HIS A 616 16.46 6.73 -20.17
CA HIS A 616 16.00 7.40 -18.95
C HIS A 616 14.80 8.30 -19.24
N LEU A 617 14.83 9.07 -20.33
CA LEU A 617 13.70 9.91 -20.73
C LEU A 617 12.44 9.08 -21.05
N ASP A 618 12.57 7.93 -21.74
CA ASP A 618 11.43 7.01 -21.98
C ASP A 618 10.86 6.47 -20.66
N MET A 619 11.70 6.09 -19.70
CA MET A 619 11.26 5.58 -18.40
C MET A 619 10.54 6.67 -17.59
N GLU A 620 11.11 7.86 -17.48
CA GLU A 620 10.48 8.99 -16.79
C GLU A 620 9.15 9.38 -17.41
N THR A 621 9.11 9.44 -18.75
CA THR A 621 7.89 9.72 -19.50
C THR A 621 6.82 8.69 -19.19
N ARG A 622 7.16 7.40 -19.13
CA ARG A 622 6.21 6.33 -18.79
C ARG A 622 5.70 6.43 -17.36
N ILE A 623 6.55 6.77 -16.40
CA ILE A 623 6.16 6.95 -15.00
C ILE A 623 5.17 8.13 -14.89
N ALA A 624 5.49 9.28 -15.49
CA ALA A 624 4.61 10.45 -15.45
C ALA A 624 3.25 10.16 -16.12
N ASN A 625 3.27 9.57 -17.32
CA ASN A 625 2.04 9.25 -18.05
C ASN A 625 1.21 8.15 -17.38
N SER A 626 1.83 7.21 -16.66
CA SER A 626 1.09 6.17 -15.94
C SER A 626 0.37 6.71 -14.71
N VAL A 627 0.97 7.66 -13.99
CA VAL A 627 0.33 8.35 -12.85
C VAL A 627 -0.92 9.11 -13.32
N GLU A 628 -0.86 9.71 -14.50
CA GLU A 628 -1.98 10.44 -15.10
C GLU A 628 -2.99 9.54 -15.84
N GLY A 629 -2.79 8.22 -15.87
CA GLY A 629 -3.70 7.28 -16.53
C GLY A 629 -3.74 7.39 -18.06
N ARG A 630 -2.66 7.91 -18.68
CA ARG A 630 -2.57 8.20 -20.12
C ARG A 630 -2.00 7.05 -20.96
N ILE A 631 -1.49 6.00 -20.33
CA ILE A 631 -0.88 4.86 -21.03
C ILE A 631 -1.94 4.10 -21.84
N ILE A 632 -1.68 3.86 -23.12
CA ILE A 632 -2.55 3.05 -23.97
C ILE A 632 -2.17 1.58 -23.80
N GLU A 633 -3.06 0.83 -23.18
CA GLU A 633 -2.89 -0.58 -22.85
C GLU A 633 -4.22 -1.33 -23.01
N PRO A 634 -4.48 -1.95 -24.17
CA PRO A 634 -5.78 -2.53 -24.45
C PRO A 634 -6.13 -3.73 -23.56
N ASP A 635 -7.44 -3.91 -23.32
CA ASP A 635 -8.03 -5.05 -22.65
C ASP A 635 -7.94 -6.33 -23.48
N SER A 636 -8.07 -6.21 -24.79
CA SER A 636 -7.77 -7.26 -25.77
C SER A 636 -6.94 -6.70 -26.93
N LEU A 637 -5.65 -7.09 -27.04
CA LEU A 637 -4.76 -6.61 -28.10
C LEU A 637 -5.26 -7.07 -29.47
N SER A 638 -5.61 -8.36 -29.57
CA SER A 638 -6.16 -8.95 -30.79
C SER A 638 -7.44 -8.23 -31.22
N HIS A 639 -8.38 -7.98 -30.30
CA HIS A 639 -9.62 -7.26 -30.62
C HIS A 639 -9.38 -5.79 -31.00
N ALA A 640 -8.54 -5.09 -30.22
CA ALA A 640 -8.22 -3.69 -30.44
C ALA A 640 -7.55 -3.47 -31.81
N CYS A 641 -6.60 -4.33 -32.18
CA CYS A 641 -5.87 -4.21 -33.44
C CYS A 641 -6.63 -4.77 -34.64
N LEU A 642 -7.48 -5.78 -34.46
CA LEU A 642 -8.33 -6.30 -35.53
C LEU A 642 -9.34 -5.26 -36.03
N THR A 643 -9.83 -4.40 -35.14
CA THR A 643 -10.86 -3.39 -35.43
C THR A 643 -10.30 -1.98 -35.63
N ALA A 644 -8.97 -1.84 -35.63
CA ALA A 644 -8.33 -0.55 -35.77
C ALA A 644 -8.46 -0.02 -37.21
N ASP A 645 -9.03 1.17 -37.35
CA ASP A 645 -9.13 1.93 -38.60
C ASP A 645 -8.48 3.30 -38.38
N PRO A 646 -7.13 3.40 -38.48
CA PRO A 646 -6.42 4.65 -38.21
C PRO A 646 -6.66 5.67 -39.33
N PRO A 647 -6.95 6.95 -39.00
CA PRO A 647 -7.02 8.02 -39.99
C PRO A 647 -5.66 8.22 -40.66
N GLN A 648 -5.66 8.56 -41.94
CA GLN A 648 -4.45 8.79 -42.73
C GLN A 648 -4.43 10.21 -43.30
N LYS A 649 -3.23 10.75 -43.57
CA LYS A 649 -3.09 12.01 -44.31
C LYS A 649 -3.46 11.76 -45.78
N GLN A 650 -3.86 12.83 -46.49
CA GLN A 650 -4.14 12.77 -47.94
C GLN A 650 -2.94 12.19 -48.69
N SER A 651 -3.20 11.27 -49.60
CA SER A 651 -2.19 10.62 -50.43
C SER A 651 -2.84 10.10 -51.71
N LEU A 652 -2.10 10.17 -52.82
CA LEU A 652 -2.54 9.62 -54.10
C LEU A 652 -2.58 8.08 -54.09
N ASP A 653 -1.80 7.45 -53.20
CA ASP A 653 -1.75 6.00 -53.02
C ASP A 653 -2.70 5.52 -51.93
N PHE A 654 -3.52 6.42 -51.36
CA PHE A 654 -4.53 6.05 -50.38
C PHE A 654 -5.53 5.10 -51.03
N ASP A 655 -5.86 4.02 -50.33
CA ASP A 655 -6.98 3.16 -50.70
C ASP A 655 -7.63 2.73 -49.39
N ARG A 656 -8.89 3.10 -49.19
CA ARG A 656 -9.64 2.64 -48.02
C ARG A 656 -9.90 1.15 -48.19
N ALA A 657 -8.96 0.35 -47.70
CA ALA A 657 -9.02 -1.10 -47.79
C ALA A 657 -10.40 -1.61 -47.33
N VAL A 658 -11.05 -2.39 -48.20
CA VAL A 658 -12.24 -3.16 -47.85
C VAL A 658 -11.84 -4.15 -46.77
N ASN A 659 -11.95 -3.74 -45.49
CA ASN A 659 -11.66 -4.59 -44.35
C ASN A 659 -12.77 -5.66 -44.25
N SER A 660 -12.65 -6.67 -45.10
CA SER A 660 -13.47 -7.88 -45.17
C SER A 660 -13.50 -8.69 -43.86
N ARG A 661 -12.71 -8.29 -42.85
CA ARG A 661 -12.71 -8.87 -41.50
C ARG A 661 -13.81 -8.34 -40.57
N GLN A 662 -14.58 -7.32 -40.96
CA GLN A 662 -15.73 -6.81 -40.18
C GLN A 662 -17.00 -7.68 -40.25
N ARG A 663 -17.02 -8.76 -41.05
CA ARG A 663 -18.21 -9.60 -41.19
C ARG A 663 -18.44 -10.49 -39.96
N SER A 664 -19.21 -9.96 -39.02
CA SER A 664 -20.20 -10.65 -38.16
C SER A 664 -20.20 -10.12 -36.72
N LYS A 665 -20.76 -8.92 -36.50
CA LYS A 665 -21.53 -8.70 -35.26
C LYS A 665 -22.99 -9.00 -35.58
N ARG A 666 -23.44 -10.20 -35.22
CA ARG A 666 -24.86 -10.53 -35.10
C ARG A 666 -25.42 -9.61 -34.01
N SER A 667 -25.98 -8.46 -34.40
CA SER A 667 -26.71 -7.58 -33.48
C SER A 667 -28.07 -8.19 -33.17
N THR A 668 -28.46 -8.10 -31.91
CA THR A 668 -29.74 -8.56 -31.37
C THR A 668 -30.89 -7.68 -31.90
N VAL A 669 -31.59 -8.22 -32.89
CA VAL A 669 -33.00 -8.12 -33.32
C VAL A 669 -33.81 -6.80 -33.28
N ASP A 670 -33.57 -5.78 -32.46
CA ASP A 670 -34.62 -4.74 -32.26
C ASP A 670 -34.39 -3.32 -32.85
N GLU A 671 -33.25 -2.98 -33.46
CA GLU A 671 -33.07 -1.64 -34.10
C GLU A 671 -32.20 -1.67 -35.37
N VAL A 672 -32.46 -2.57 -36.32
CA VAL A 672 -31.74 -2.56 -37.61
C VAL A 672 -32.48 -1.69 -38.62
N CYS A 673 -31.99 -0.46 -38.83
CA CYS A 673 -32.34 0.33 -40.03
C CYS A 673 -32.03 -0.52 -41.28
N VAL A 674 -33.05 -0.83 -42.08
CA VAL A 674 -32.90 -1.57 -43.34
C VAL A 674 -32.57 -0.57 -44.45
N PRO A 675 -31.38 -0.65 -45.09
CA PRO A 675 -30.99 0.30 -46.12
C PRO A 675 -31.95 0.21 -47.31
N ALA A 676 -32.67 1.30 -47.59
CA ALA A 676 -33.55 1.41 -48.75
C ALA A 676 -33.00 2.46 -49.71
N SER A 677 -32.76 2.06 -50.96
CA SER A 677 -32.30 2.93 -52.05
C SER A 677 -33.42 3.30 -53.03
N ASP A 678 -34.58 2.65 -52.92
CA ASP A 678 -35.77 2.81 -53.76
C ASP A 678 -36.83 3.75 -53.16
N THR A 679 -36.43 4.62 -52.23
CA THR A 679 -37.35 5.57 -51.59
C THR A 679 -37.80 6.67 -52.54
N THR A 680 -38.96 7.26 -52.26
CA THR A 680 -39.47 8.43 -53.00
C THR A 680 -38.46 9.58 -53.00
N HIS A 681 -37.73 9.79 -51.90
CA HIS A 681 -36.64 10.77 -51.83
C HIS A 681 -35.53 10.43 -52.83
N CYS A 682 -35.04 9.19 -52.82
CA CYS A 682 -33.97 8.74 -53.68
C CYS A 682 -34.31 8.81 -55.18
N SER A 683 -35.53 8.45 -55.57
CA SER A 683 -35.96 8.57 -56.98
C SER A 683 -36.09 10.03 -57.42
N ARG A 684 -36.64 10.91 -56.58
CA ARG A 684 -36.84 12.33 -56.92
C ARG A 684 -35.54 13.12 -56.98
N THR A 685 -34.53 12.72 -56.20
CA THR A 685 -33.26 13.44 -56.10
C THR A 685 -32.18 12.94 -57.06
N ALA A 686 -32.43 11.87 -57.84
CA ALA A 686 -31.40 11.25 -58.69
C ALA A 686 -30.71 12.23 -59.65
N VAL A 687 -31.49 12.97 -60.44
CA VAL A 687 -30.98 13.96 -61.41
C VAL A 687 -30.23 15.11 -60.70
N HIS A 688 -30.71 15.51 -59.51
CA HIS A 688 -30.06 16.56 -58.72
C HIS A 688 -28.70 16.09 -58.15
N ARG A 689 -28.61 14.84 -57.68
CA ARG A 689 -27.34 14.26 -57.21
C ARG A 689 -26.32 14.09 -58.34
N GLU A 690 -26.77 13.67 -59.52
CA GLU A 690 -25.90 13.59 -60.72
C GLU A 690 -25.38 14.97 -61.13
N ALA A 691 -26.22 16.01 -61.06
CA ALA A 691 -25.80 17.38 -61.33
C ALA A 691 -24.72 17.86 -60.35
N GLU A 692 -24.84 17.55 -59.05
CA GLU A 692 -23.83 17.90 -58.04
C GLU A 692 -22.50 17.17 -58.26
N VAL A 693 -22.54 15.88 -58.61
CA VAL A 693 -21.32 15.12 -58.97
C VAL A 693 -20.62 15.77 -60.16
N ALA A 694 -21.37 16.13 -61.21
CA ALA A 694 -20.82 16.81 -62.39
C ALA A 694 -20.23 18.19 -62.04
N HIS A 695 -20.92 18.96 -61.20
CA HIS A 695 -20.50 20.29 -60.78
C HIS A 695 -19.17 20.26 -60.01
N ILE A 696 -19.04 19.37 -59.01
CA ILE A 696 -17.79 19.23 -58.26
C ILE A 696 -16.67 18.70 -59.17
N MET A 697 -16.93 17.74 -60.05
CA MET A 697 -15.91 17.24 -60.99
C MET A 697 -15.43 18.32 -61.95
N GLU A 698 -16.29 19.24 -62.36
CA GLU A 698 -15.89 20.42 -63.15
C GLU A 698 -14.94 21.31 -62.34
N MET A 699 -15.29 21.65 -61.10
CA MET A 699 -14.45 22.47 -60.21
C MET A 699 -13.08 21.84 -59.95
N VAL A 700 -13.05 20.53 -59.67
CA VAL A 700 -11.80 19.78 -59.46
C VAL A 700 -10.97 19.75 -60.74
N THR A 701 -11.59 19.58 -61.91
CA THR A 701 -10.89 19.57 -63.21
C THR A 701 -10.25 20.93 -63.52
N GLN A 702 -10.96 22.03 -63.25
CA GLN A 702 -10.46 23.39 -63.48
C GLN A 702 -9.24 23.72 -62.62
N LYS A 703 -9.14 23.15 -61.40
CA LYS A 703 -8.03 23.39 -60.45
C LYS A 703 -6.86 22.39 -60.56
N HIS A 704 -6.63 21.81 -61.74
CA HIS A 704 -5.50 20.91 -62.05
C HIS A 704 -5.58 19.54 -61.35
N LEU A 705 -6.35 18.64 -61.96
CA LEU A 705 -6.36 17.21 -61.66
C LEU A 705 -5.00 16.55 -61.92
N HIS A 706 -4.63 15.56 -61.10
CA HIS A 706 -3.65 14.57 -61.52
C HIS A 706 -4.17 13.79 -62.73
N PRO A 707 -3.50 13.83 -63.91
CA PRO A 707 -4.05 13.31 -65.17
C PRO A 707 -4.46 11.82 -65.13
N GLY A 708 -3.83 11.02 -64.26
CA GLY A 708 -4.11 9.59 -64.11
C GLY A 708 -5.31 9.23 -63.23
N LEU A 709 -5.83 10.16 -62.42
CA LEU A 709 -6.83 9.89 -61.38
C LEU A 709 -8.25 10.34 -61.75
N LYS A 710 -8.46 10.99 -62.90
CA LYS A 710 -9.75 11.56 -63.29
C LYS A 710 -10.91 10.56 -63.20
N ASN A 711 -10.72 9.35 -63.72
CA ASN A 711 -11.76 8.32 -63.71
C ASN A 711 -12.02 7.76 -62.31
N GLN A 712 -10.96 7.60 -61.51
CA GLN A 712 -11.06 7.12 -60.12
C GLN A 712 -11.76 8.15 -59.22
N LEU A 713 -11.39 9.43 -59.35
CA LEU A 713 -12.04 10.53 -58.65
C LEU A 713 -13.51 10.66 -59.04
N HIS A 714 -13.85 10.52 -60.32
CA HIS A 714 -15.24 10.53 -60.77
C HIS A 714 -16.04 9.39 -60.15
N ALA A 715 -15.52 8.16 -60.20
CA ALA A 715 -16.18 6.99 -59.61
C ALA A 715 -16.32 7.11 -58.08
N ALA A 716 -15.29 7.59 -57.39
CA ALA A 716 -15.33 7.88 -55.96
C ALA A 716 -16.38 8.96 -55.62
N LEU A 717 -16.49 10.01 -56.44
CA LEU A 717 -17.49 11.03 -56.20
C LEU A 717 -18.92 10.56 -56.51
N GLU A 718 -19.11 9.77 -57.57
CA GLU A 718 -20.39 9.13 -57.90
C GLU A 718 -20.85 8.20 -56.78
N GLY A 719 -19.95 7.37 -56.23
CA GLY A 719 -20.24 6.52 -55.09
C GLY A 719 -20.52 7.30 -53.80
N CYS A 720 -19.87 8.45 -53.61
CA CYS A 720 -20.03 9.30 -52.43
C CYS A 720 -21.35 10.11 -52.43
N LEU A 721 -21.61 10.84 -53.51
CA LEU A 721 -22.70 11.82 -53.60
C LEU A 721 -23.85 11.37 -54.51
N GLY A 722 -23.58 10.52 -55.49
CA GLY A 722 -24.58 10.01 -56.43
C GLY A 722 -25.49 8.92 -55.85
N VAL A 723 -24.95 8.07 -54.97
CA VAL A 723 -25.68 6.97 -54.33
C VAL A 723 -26.59 7.48 -53.20
N CYS A 724 -27.82 6.96 -53.16
CA CYS A 724 -28.83 7.30 -52.15
C CYS A 724 -29.20 6.10 -51.28
N GLY A 725 -29.27 6.33 -49.97
CA GLY A 725 -29.65 5.31 -48.99
C GLY A 725 -30.06 5.91 -47.65
N THR A 726 -30.97 5.26 -46.94
CA THR A 726 -31.63 5.80 -45.73
C THR A 726 -30.89 5.55 -44.42
N CYS A 727 -29.85 4.71 -44.39
CA CYS A 727 -29.21 4.25 -43.17
C CYS A 727 -27.74 4.68 -43.06
N VAL A 728 -27.28 4.85 -41.80
CA VAL A 728 -25.87 5.10 -41.45
C VAL A 728 -25.11 3.82 -41.10
N GLN A 729 -25.57 2.68 -41.61
CA GLN A 729 -25.02 1.34 -41.37
C GLN A 729 -25.38 0.38 -42.52
N GLY A 730 -24.56 -0.66 -42.71
CA GLY A 730 -24.76 -1.70 -43.74
C GLY A 730 -23.98 -1.45 -45.03
N GLU A 731 -23.96 -2.44 -45.93
CA GLU A 731 -23.07 -2.47 -47.11
C GLU A 731 -23.17 -1.21 -47.99
N LEU A 732 -24.37 -0.65 -48.16
CA LEU A 732 -24.57 0.58 -48.93
C LEU A 732 -23.91 1.81 -48.27
N TRP A 733 -24.02 1.93 -46.94
CA TRP A 733 -23.39 3.01 -46.20
C TRP A 733 -21.88 2.85 -46.15
N ASP A 734 -21.40 1.62 -45.94
CA ASP A 734 -19.97 1.31 -45.92
C ASP A 734 -19.32 1.64 -47.26
N SER A 735 -19.98 1.28 -48.37
CA SER A 735 -19.56 1.67 -49.72
C SER A 735 -19.58 3.19 -49.90
N LYS A 736 -20.61 3.90 -49.42
CA LYS A 736 -20.66 5.36 -49.48
C LYS A 736 -19.50 6.01 -48.71
N VAL A 737 -19.16 5.48 -47.52
CA VAL A 737 -18.02 5.92 -46.71
C VAL A 737 -16.70 5.68 -47.43
N GLU A 738 -16.50 4.51 -48.03
CA GLU A 738 -15.33 4.16 -48.85
C GLU A 738 -15.10 5.17 -49.97
N HIS A 739 -16.13 5.39 -50.80
CA HIS A 739 -16.06 6.28 -51.94
C HIS A 739 -15.85 7.74 -51.53
N CYS A 740 -16.53 8.22 -50.48
CA CYS A 740 -16.30 9.56 -49.96
C CYS A 740 -14.88 9.74 -49.43
N ASP A 741 -14.35 8.76 -48.70
CA ASP A 741 -13.02 8.89 -48.09
C ASP A 741 -11.92 8.84 -49.14
N ASN A 742 -12.03 7.93 -50.11
CA ASN A 742 -11.13 7.87 -51.25
C ASN A 742 -11.12 9.20 -52.03
N PHE A 743 -12.30 9.79 -52.30
CA PHE A 743 -12.37 11.09 -52.96
C PHE A 743 -11.63 12.18 -52.16
N LEU A 744 -11.88 12.28 -50.85
CA LEU A 744 -11.26 13.30 -49.99
C LEU A 744 -9.73 13.14 -49.89
N HIS A 745 -9.22 11.90 -49.97
CA HIS A 745 -7.78 11.64 -49.94
C HIS A 745 -7.08 11.89 -51.28
N TRP A 746 -7.77 11.63 -52.40
CA TRP A 746 -7.19 11.76 -53.75
C TRP A 746 -7.30 13.16 -54.34
N VAL A 747 -8.21 13.99 -53.86
CA VAL A 747 -8.45 15.32 -54.42
C VAL A 747 -7.31 16.27 -54.04
N ASN A 748 -6.81 17.03 -55.02
CA ASN A 748 -5.67 17.95 -54.87
C ASN A 748 -6.09 19.30 -54.26
N PHE A 749 -6.77 19.28 -53.11
CA PHE A 749 -7.09 20.46 -52.32
C PHE A 749 -6.51 20.26 -50.93
N GLU A 750 -5.66 21.20 -50.52
CA GLU A 750 -5.04 21.22 -49.21
C GLU A 750 -6.06 21.63 -48.12
N LEU A 751 -5.68 21.34 -46.87
CA LEU A 751 -6.44 21.72 -45.68
C LEU A 751 -5.84 22.92 -44.96
N ASP A 752 -4.65 23.38 -45.37
CA ASP A 752 -3.95 24.57 -44.90
C ASP A 752 -3.74 24.63 -43.36
N ASN A 753 -3.51 23.48 -42.72
CA ASN A 753 -3.38 23.36 -41.26
C ASN A 753 -2.20 22.52 -40.75
N ASP A 754 -1.24 22.23 -41.63
CA ASP A 754 -0.02 21.46 -41.38
C ASP A 754 1.08 22.27 -40.66
N GLU A 755 0.99 23.60 -40.67
CA GLU A 755 1.88 24.44 -39.88
C GLU A 755 1.70 24.21 -38.35
N PRO A 756 2.79 24.21 -37.56
CA PRO A 756 2.69 23.99 -36.12
C PRO A 756 1.86 25.08 -35.41
N ASN A 757 0.98 24.65 -34.50
CA ASN A 757 0.20 25.50 -33.58
C ASN A 757 -0.92 26.35 -34.22
N VAL A 758 -1.25 26.14 -35.50
CA VAL A 758 -2.33 26.90 -36.16
C VAL A 758 -3.70 26.21 -36.08
N THR A 759 -3.73 24.88 -35.86
CA THR A 759 -4.96 24.10 -35.97
C THR A 759 -5.93 24.33 -34.80
N ASN A 760 -7.17 24.70 -35.15
CA ASN A 760 -8.26 24.89 -34.21
C ASN A 760 -9.49 24.03 -34.59
N LEU A 761 -10.10 23.39 -33.59
CA LEU A 761 -11.31 22.59 -33.73
C LEU A 761 -12.48 23.28 -33.01
N PHE A 762 -13.65 23.33 -33.63
CA PHE A 762 -14.86 23.88 -33.02
C PHE A 762 -16.11 23.27 -33.68
N TYR A 763 -17.26 23.39 -33.01
CA TYR A 763 -18.53 22.98 -33.59
C TYR A 763 -18.97 23.98 -34.67
N LYS A 764 -19.03 23.53 -35.94
CA LYS A 764 -19.18 24.41 -37.11
C LYS A 764 -20.39 25.36 -37.08
N GLU A 765 -21.46 24.96 -36.41
CA GLU A 765 -22.71 25.73 -36.34
C GLU A 765 -22.67 26.82 -35.27
N ASN A 766 -21.67 26.79 -34.39
CA ASN A 766 -21.45 27.83 -33.39
C ASN A 766 -20.70 29.03 -33.99
N SER A 767 -21.46 30.03 -34.42
CA SER A 767 -20.92 31.27 -34.98
C SER A 767 -20.14 32.11 -33.98
N GLU A 768 -20.41 31.99 -32.68
CA GLU A 768 -19.71 32.75 -31.64
C GLU A 768 -18.30 32.22 -31.44
N LEU A 769 -18.14 30.89 -31.35
CA LEU A 769 -16.85 30.23 -31.22
C LEU A 769 -16.04 30.21 -32.51
N LYS A 770 -16.70 30.31 -33.68
CA LYS A 770 -16.01 30.51 -34.96
C LYS A 770 -15.03 31.69 -34.91
N MET A 771 -15.39 32.77 -34.22
CA MET A 771 -14.54 33.97 -34.10
C MET A 771 -13.24 33.72 -33.31
N TYR A 772 -13.22 32.68 -32.48
CA TYR A 772 -12.06 32.26 -31.70
C TYR A 772 -11.24 31.19 -32.43
N ALA A 773 -11.91 30.31 -33.16
CA ALA A 773 -11.26 29.20 -33.85
C ALA A 773 -10.62 29.60 -35.19
N CYS A 774 -11.19 30.58 -35.90
CA CYS A 774 -10.84 30.87 -37.29
C CYS A 774 -10.17 32.25 -37.47
N GLY A 775 -9.23 32.34 -38.40
CA GLY A 775 -8.64 33.60 -38.88
C GLY A 775 -7.41 34.12 -38.12
N GLY A 776 -6.66 34.99 -38.81
CA GLY A 776 -5.42 35.58 -38.29
C GLY A 776 -4.26 34.59 -38.32
N ASP A 777 -3.77 34.22 -37.14
CA ASP A 777 -2.72 33.23 -36.88
C ASP A 777 -3.27 31.82 -36.59
N ARG A 778 -4.59 31.64 -36.76
CA ARG A 778 -5.32 30.40 -36.50
C ARG A 778 -6.00 29.95 -37.78
N HIS A 779 -6.14 28.64 -37.91
CA HIS A 779 -6.84 28.01 -39.01
C HIS A 779 -7.87 27.02 -38.46
N CYS A 780 -9.06 27.02 -39.05
CA CYS A 780 -10.13 26.11 -38.70
C CYS A 780 -10.67 25.39 -39.94
N LEU A 781 -11.39 24.28 -39.75
CA LEU A 781 -11.89 23.47 -40.86
C LEU A 781 -12.73 24.26 -41.88
N VAL A 782 -13.49 25.27 -41.46
CA VAL A 782 -14.35 26.03 -42.39
C VAL A 782 -13.57 26.99 -43.32
N GLU A 783 -12.30 27.24 -43.03
CA GLU A 783 -11.39 28.03 -43.88
C GLU A 783 -10.67 27.16 -44.92
N ALA A 784 -10.67 25.84 -44.74
CA ALA A 784 -9.99 24.92 -45.64
C ALA A 784 -10.60 24.96 -47.07
N PRO A 785 -9.77 25.03 -48.13
CA PRO A 785 -10.22 24.97 -49.52
C PRO A 785 -11.07 23.73 -49.82
N LEU A 786 -10.66 22.57 -49.30
CA LEU A 786 -11.40 21.32 -49.48
C LEU A 786 -12.77 21.33 -48.78
N PHE A 787 -12.87 21.96 -47.60
CA PHE A 787 -14.16 22.14 -46.94
C PHE A 787 -15.09 23.02 -47.78
N SER A 788 -14.58 24.14 -48.30
CA SER A 788 -15.34 25.06 -49.14
C SER A 788 -15.86 24.40 -50.43
N LEU A 789 -15.10 23.48 -51.01
CA LEU A 789 -15.51 22.68 -52.17
C LEU A 789 -16.70 21.76 -51.83
N MET A 790 -16.62 21.05 -50.70
CA MET A 790 -17.56 19.98 -50.38
C MET A 790 -18.81 20.45 -49.65
N ILE A 791 -18.73 21.52 -48.84
CA ILE A 791 -19.85 21.98 -48.02
C ILE A 791 -21.04 22.42 -48.88
N GLN A 792 -20.77 23.04 -50.03
CA GLN A 792 -21.79 23.50 -50.96
C GLN A 792 -22.66 22.34 -51.44
N ALA A 793 -22.04 21.24 -51.85
CA ALA A 793 -22.75 20.04 -52.29
C ALA A 793 -23.48 19.33 -51.14
N VAL A 794 -22.84 19.20 -49.96
CA VAL A 794 -23.43 18.48 -48.82
C VAL A 794 -24.67 19.18 -48.25
N GLU A 795 -24.71 20.52 -48.30
CA GLU A 795 -25.84 21.33 -47.83
C GLU A 795 -26.80 21.75 -48.96
N GLU A 796 -26.60 21.23 -50.17
CA GLU A 796 -27.37 21.59 -51.36
C GLU A 796 -28.87 21.30 -51.19
N ARG A 797 -29.69 22.19 -51.75
CA ARG A 797 -31.15 22.13 -51.68
C ARG A 797 -31.75 22.02 -53.06
N PHE A 798 -32.69 21.11 -53.21
CA PHE A 798 -33.43 20.96 -54.46
C PHE A 798 -34.90 21.35 -54.27
N ARG A 799 -35.58 21.67 -55.38
CA ARG A 799 -37.02 21.91 -55.41
C ARG A 799 -37.73 20.68 -55.96
N PRO A 800 -38.44 19.92 -55.11
CA PRO A 800 -39.10 18.69 -55.52
C PRO A 800 -40.29 18.91 -56.47
N ASP A 801 -40.87 20.11 -56.46
CA ASP A 801 -41.91 20.60 -57.37
C ASP A 801 -41.55 22.04 -57.77
N PRO A 802 -41.22 22.33 -59.04
CA PRO A 802 -40.89 23.68 -59.50
C PRO A 802 -42.02 24.71 -59.28
N ALA A 803 -43.25 24.25 -59.09
CA ALA A 803 -44.43 25.10 -58.84
C ALA A 803 -44.65 25.44 -57.35
N GLN A 804 -43.90 24.84 -56.42
CA GLN A 804 -43.98 25.10 -54.98
C GLN A 804 -42.72 25.79 -54.45
N SER A 805 -42.88 26.61 -53.40
CA SER A 805 -41.78 27.40 -52.81
C SER A 805 -40.94 26.64 -51.78
N VAL A 806 -41.16 25.33 -51.59
CA VAL A 806 -40.52 24.55 -50.51
C VAL A 806 -39.30 23.83 -51.05
N GLU A 807 -38.13 24.26 -50.57
CA GLU A 807 -36.84 23.61 -50.83
C GLU A 807 -36.57 22.50 -49.81
N GLN A 808 -35.99 21.39 -50.27
CA GLN A 808 -35.61 20.24 -49.44
C GLN A 808 -34.11 19.98 -49.57
N LEU A 809 -33.48 19.50 -48.50
CA LEU A 809 -32.07 19.08 -48.53
C LEU A 809 -31.89 17.88 -49.46
N LEU A 810 -30.79 17.88 -50.21
CA LEU A 810 -30.41 16.75 -51.06
C LEU A 810 -29.94 15.54 -50.23
N TYR A 811 -29.26 15.82 -49.11
CA TYR A 811 -28.67 14.83 -48.20
C TYR A 811 -29.20 14.91 -46.74
N PRO A 812 -30.52 14.77 -46.51
CA PRO A 812 -31.07 14.84 -45.16
C PRO A 812 -30.66 13.59 -44.35
N VAL A 813 -30.37 13.78 -43.06
CA VAL A 813 -29.87 12.71 -42.15
C VAL A 813 -30.77 11.48 -42.12
N GLY A 814 -32.09 11.65 -42.22
CA GLY A 814 -33.06 10.54 -42.16
C GLY A 814 -33.44 9.91 -43.51
N SER A 815 -32.94 10.40 -44.65
CA SER A 815 -33.33 9.85 -45.96
C SER A 815 -32.18 9.67 -46.96
N ASN A 816 -31.11 10.45 -46.84
CA ASN A 816 -29.88 10.27 -47.61
C ASN A 816 -28.66 10.87 -46.88
N PRO A 817 -28.28 10.38 -45.69
CA PRO A 817 -27.10 10.87 -44.98
C PRO A 817 -25.83 10.73 -45.84
N VAL A 818 -24.85 11.62 -45.64
CA VAL A 818 -23.54 11.59 -46.31
C VAL A 818 -22.41 11.80 -45.27
N PRO A 819 -21.32 11.00 -45.31
CA PRO A 819 -20.30 11.01 -44.27
C PRO A 819 -19.23 12.11 -44.41
N VAL A 820 -19.28 12.91 -45.48
CA VAL A 820 -18.23 13.86 -45.88
C VAL A 820 -17.76 14.77 -44.74
N LEU A 821 -18.68 15.39 -43.98
CA LEU A 821 -18.31 16.28 -42.87
C LEU A 821 -17.52 15.58 -41.77
N LYS A 822 -17.91 14.34 -41.44
CA LYS A 822 -17.21 13.54 -40.44
C LYS A 822 -15.81 13.17 -40.92
N LEU A 823 -15.69 12.71 -42.17
CA LEU A 823 -14.41 12.35 -42.78
C LEU A 823 -13.48 13.56 -42.91
N LEU A 824 -14.00 14.71 -43.36
CA LEU A 824 -13.24 15.97 -43.39
C LEU A 824 -12.73 16.38 -42.02
N SER A 825 -13.55 16.25 -40.96
CA SER A 825 -13.10 16.56 -39.60
C SER A 825 -11.96 15.65 -39.13
N GLN A 826 -11.98 14.36 -39.52
CA GLN A 826 -10.91 13.41 -39.23
C GLN A 826 -9.63 13.76 -40.00
N LEU A 827 -9.78 14.06 -41.29
CA LEU A 827 -8.69 14.42 -42.19
C LEU A 827 -8.00 15.72 -41.73
N TYR A 828 -8.79 16.72 -41.34
CA TYR A 828 -8.29 17.96 -40.77
C TYR A 828 -7.48 17.72 -39.48
N ALA A 829 -7.99 16.87 -38.59
CA ALA A 829 -7.34 16.54 -37.33
C ALA A 829 -6.02 15.75 -37.49
N ILE A 830 -5.90 14.87 -38.49
CA ILE A 830 -4.67 14.09 -38.72
C ILE A 830 -3.56 14.89 -39.43
N HIS A 831 -3.92 16.00 -40.08
CA HIS A 831 -2.96 16.97 -40.63
C HIS A 831 -2.43 17.99 -39.62
N ALA A 832 -3.06 18.09 -38.44
CA ALA A 832 -2.64 19.02 -37.40
C ALA A 832 -1.20 18.76 -36.92
N SER A 833 -0.48 19.83 -36.58
CA SER A 833 0.88 19.77 -36.04
C SER A 833 1.07 20.70 -34.84
N GLY A 834 1.88 20.28 -33.86
CA GLY A 834 2.15 21.05 -32.64
C GLY A 834 0.93 21.12 -31.71
N LYS A 835 0.61 22.32 -31.22
CA LYS A 835 -0.50 22.54 -30.29
C LYS A 835 -1.83 22.66 -31.02
N VAL A 836 -2.83 21.89 -30.59
CA VAL A 836 -4.20 21.98 -31.12
C VAL A 836 -5.11 22.64 -30.09
N THR A 837 -5.93 23.59 -30.51
CA THR A 837 -6.91 24.23 -29.63
C THR A 837 -8.33 23.81 -30.01
N VAL A 838 -9.14 23.42 -29.03
CA VAL A 838 -10.52 22.99 -29.18
C VAL A 838 -11.42 24.00 -28.48
N TRP A 839 -12.42 24.51 -29.19
CA TRP A 839 -13.37 25.49 -28.67
C TRP A 839 -14.75 24.86 -28.59
N VAL A 840 -15.32 24.81 -27.38
CA VAL A 840 -16.65 24.25 -27.14
C VAL A 840 -17.45 25.12 -26.19
N LYS A 841 -18.75 25.17 -26.40
CA LYS A 841 -19.66 25.86 -25.49
C LYS A 841 -19.90 25.03 -24.23
N ASP A 842 -20.26 23.77 -24.43
CA ASP A 842 -20.74 22.86 -23.41
C ASP A 842 -20.38 21.39 -23.73
N LYS A 843 -20.90 20.48 -22.90
CA LYS A 843 -20.75 19.03 -23.07
C LYS A 843 -21.32 18.50 -24.39
N ALA A 844 -22.40 19.07 -24.91
CA ALA A 844 -23.04 18.60 -26.14
C ALA A 844 -22.18 18.91 -27.36
N GLU A 845 -21.65 20.12 -27.46
CA GLU A 845 -20.69 20.47 -28.51
C GLU A 845 -19.43 19.61 -28.42
N MET A 846 -18.91 19.38 -27.22
CA MET A 846 -17.77 18.49 -27.03
C MET A 846 -18.04 17.10 -27.60
N GLN A 847 -19.22 16.51 -27.35
CA GLN A 847 -19.61 15.21 -27.91
C GLN A 847 -19.57 15.18 -29.44
N THR A 848 -19.95 16.27 -30.12
CA THR A 848 -19.87 16.35 -31.59
C THR A 848 -18.43 16.28 -32.09
N LEU A 849 -17.47 16.77 -31.30
CA LEU A 849 -16.03 16.78 -31.61
C LEU A 849 -15.30 15.51 -31.15
N LYS A 850 -16.00 14.50 -30.61
CA LYS A 850 -15.37 13.25 -30.11
C LYS A 850 -14.41 12.63 -31.13
N THR A 851 -14.82 12.58 -32.40
CA THR A 851 -14.04 11.95 -33.46
C THR A 851 -12.72 12.70 -33.76
N PRO A 852 -12.73 13.99 -34.14
CA PRO A 852 -11.48 14.73 -34.39
C PRO A 852 -10.60 14.84 -33.12
N VAL A 853 -11.21 14.93 -31.94
CA VAL A 853 -10.47 14.92 -30.66
C VAL A 853 -9.77 13.58 -30.43
N LYS A 854 -10.40 12.45 -30.74
CA LYS A 854 -9.74 11.13 -30.70
C LYS A 854 -8.52 11.08 -31.62
N VAL A 855 -8.60 11.70 -32.80
CA VAL A 855 -7.48 11.74 -33.77
C VAL A 855 -6.27 12.46 -33.18
N VAL A 856 -6.45 13.69 -32.68
CA VAL A 856 -5.34 14.50 -32.13
C VAL A 856 -4.79 13.95 -30.82
N LEU A 857 -5.61 13.23 -30.04
CA LEU A 857 -5.20 12.64 -28.76
C LEU A 857 -4.51 11.27 -28.91
N LEU A 858 -4.87 10.45 -29.91
CA LEU A 858 -4.37 9.07 -30.02
C LEU A 858 -3.61 8.74 -31.30
N TYR A 859 -4.04 9.25 -32.45
CA TYR A 859 -3.52 8.80 -33.74
C TYR A 859 -2.44 9.73 -34.29
N ASN A 860 -2.62 11.04 -34.12
CA ASN A 860 -1.70 12.03 -34.64
C ASN A 860 -0.46 12.17 -33.72
N LYS A 861 0.69 11.70 -34.20
CA LYS A 861 1.96 11.73 -33.47
C LYS A 861 2.64 13.12 -33.50
N GLU A 862 2.23 14.00 -34.41
CA GLU A 862 2.79 15.35 -34.58
C GLU A 862 2.16 16.38 -33.65
N VAL A 863 1.03 16.05 -33.00
CA VAL A 863 0.42 16.91 -31.99
C VAL A 863 1.21 16.78 -30.69
N SER A 864 1.62 17.91 -30.12
CA SER A 864 2.36 17.96 -28.86
C SER A 864 1.46 18.18 -27.65
N ASP A 865 0.38 18.94 -27.80
CA ASP A 865 -0.51 19.36 -26.71
C ASP A 865 -1.92 19.69 -27.25
N VAL A 866 -2.95 19.46 -26.45
CA VAL A 866 -4.34 19.80 -26.79
C VAL A 866 -4.96 20.67 -25.70
N ILE A 867 -5.40 21.88 -26.05
CA ILE A 867 -6.10 22.76 -25.10
C ILE A 867 -7.57 22.83 -25.46
N ILE A 868 -8.44 22.58 -24.49
CA ILE A 868 -9.89 22.66 -24.64
C ILE A 868 -10.40 23.87 -23.87
N HIS A 869 -10.88 24.88 -24.58
CA HIS A 869 -11.53 26.05 -24.00
C HIS A 869 -13.04 25.85 -23.96
N VAL A 870 -13.61 26.03 -22.77
CA VAL A 870 -15.05 25.91 -22.51
C VAL A 870 -15.64 27.31 -22.26
N GLU A 871 -16.66 27.67 -23.04
CA GLU A 871 -17.36 28.96 -22.90
C GLU A 871 -18.17 29.05 -21.62
N GLU A 872 -19.02 28.07 -21.37
CA GLU A 872 -19.85 28.05 -20.17
C GLU A 872 -19.03 27.53 -18.99
N GLN A 873 -18.67 28.44 -18.08
CA GLN A 873 -17.94 28.09 -16.85
C GLN A 873 -18.62 26.96 -16.05
N ALA A 874 -19.96 26.90 -16.06
CA ALA A 874 -20.74 25.86 -15.39
C ALA A 874 -20.56 24.47 -16.02
N SER A 875 -20.12 24.39 -17.27
CA SER A 875 -19.94 23.16 -18.04
C SER A 875 -18.50 22.62 -17.97
N LEU A 876 -17.57 23.28 -17.30
CA LEU A 876 -16.16 22.86 -17.22
C LEU A 876 -15.99 21.46 -16.65
N ASP A 877 -16.57 21.20 -15.48
CA ASP A 877 -16.46 19.89 -14.82
C ASP A 877 -17.15 18.78 -15.65
N ASP A 878 -18.25 19.12 -16.32
CA ASP A 878 -18.98 18.21 -17.21
C ASP A 878 -18.18 17.83 -18.46
N VAL A 879 -17.46 18.79 -19.04
CA VAL A 879 -16.55 18.58 -20.16
C VAL A 879 -15.32 17.79 -19.70
N SER A 880 -14.74 18.11 -18.53
CA SER A 880 -13.61 17.36 -17.96
C SER A 880 -13.95 15.90 -17.76
N GLY A 881 -15.05 15.61 -17.05
CA GLY A 881 -15.51 14.24 -16.83
C GLY A 881 -15.83 13.50 -18.14
N LEU A 882 -16.33 14.20 -19.17
CA LEU A 882 -16.57 13.59 -20.48
C LEU A 882 -15.26 13.19 -21.17
N VAL A 883 -14.27 14.08 -21.23
CA VAL A 883 -12.97 13.82 -21.87
C VAL A 883 -12.22 12.73 -21.12
N GLU A 884 -12.17 12.78 -19.79
CA GLU A 884 -11.57 11.74 -18.96
C GLU A 884 -12.23 10.37 -19.19
N SER A 885 -13.55 10.33 -19.34
CA SER A 885 -14.25 9.07 -19.67
C SER A 885 -13.85 8.50 -21.03
N TRP A 886 -13.61 9.37 -22.02
CA TRP A 886 -13.15 8.93 -23.34
C TRP A 886 -11.72 8.46 -23.28
N VAL A 887 -10.83 9.20 -22.62
CA VAL A 887 -9.42 8.81 -22.44
C VAL A 887 -9.35 7.45 -21.78
N ARG A 888 -10.08 7.22 -20.67
CA ARG A 888 -10.14 5.92 -20.01
C ARG A 888 -10.66 4.80 -20.91
N GLN A 889 -11.69 5.09 -21.72
CA GLN A 889 -12.21 4.12 -22.69
C GLN A 889 -11.19 3.80 -23.79
N TRP A 890 -10.52 4.82 -24.32
CA TRP A 890 -9.60 4.68 -25.44
C TRP A 890 -8.29 4.02 -25.03
N THR A 891 -7.76 4.34 -23.84
CA THR A 891 -6.55 3.70 -23.33
C THR A 891 -6.71 2.18 -23.18
N THR A 892 -7.91 1.68 -22.89
CA THR A 892 -8.16 0.22 -22.77
C THR A 892 -8.73 -0.44 -24.03
N SER A 893 -8.98 0.29 -25.12
CA SER A 893 -9.58 -0.28 -26.34
C SER A 893 -8.83 0.01 -27.63
N SER A 894 -7.85 0.92 -27.62
CA SER A 894 -7.08 1.29 -28.81
C SER A 894 -5.87 0.39 -29.04
N CYS A 895 -5.55 0.18 -30.32
CA CYS A 895 -4.41 -0.61 -30.75
C CYS A 895 -3.11 0.19 -30.70
N PRO A 896 -2.12 -0.18 -29.86
CA PRO A 896 -0.87 0.54 -29.73
C PRO A 896 0.02 0.51 -30.99
N ASP A 897 -0.21 -0.42 -31.92
CA ASP A 897 0.59 -0.51 -33.16
C ASP A 897 0.32 0.67 -34.12
N VAL A 898 -0.89 1.23 -34.07
CA VAL A 898 -1.32 2.33 -34.96
C VAL A 898 -1.60 3.63 -34.21
N THR A 899 -1.71 3.60 -32.87
CA THR A 899 -1.81 4.80 -32.04
C THR A 899 -0.45 5.20 -31.46
N ARG A 900 -0.45 6.26 -30.65
CA ARG A 900 0.63 6.56 -29.71
C ARG A 900 0.69 5.50 -28.61
N ASN A 901 1.79 5.51 -27.84
CA ASN A 901 1.95 4.70 -26.63
C ASN A 901 1.22 5.29 -25.41
N TYR A 902 0.99 6.60 -25.43
CA TYR A 902 0.27 7.34 -24.42
C TYR A 902 -0.54 8.45 -25.09
N VAL A 903 -1.64 8.81 -24.46
CA VAL A 903 -2.52 9.88 -24.90
C VAL A 903 -1.79 11.22 -24.83
N THR A 904 -1.96 12.04 -25.87
CA THR A 904 -1.40 13.40 -25.91
C THR A 904 -1.79 14.18 -24.64
N PRO A 905 -0.87 14.95 -24.03
CA PRO A 905 -1.23 15.87 -22.96
C PRO A 905 -2.38 16.78 -23.37
N PHE A 906 -3.30 17.04 -22.44
CA PHE A 906 -4.39 17.96 -22.67
C PHE A 906 -4.74 18.75 -21.43
N THR A 907 -5.28 19.95 -21.63
CA THR A 907 -5.77 20.85 -20.59
C THR A 907 -7.18 21.31 -20.92
N ILE A 908 -7.97 21.59 -19.89
CA ILE A 908 -9.35 22.03 -20.02
C ILE A 908 -9.51 23.30 -19.20
N ASP A 909 -9.69 24.43 -19.88
CA ASP A 909 -9.70 25.76 -19.30
C ASP A 909 -10.98 26.51 -19.65
N GLY A 910 -11.33 27.50 -18.84
CA GLY A 910 -12.33 28.51 -19.24
C GLY A 910 -11.85 29.35 -20.42
N MET A 911 -12.75 30.15 -20.98
CA MET A 911 -12.39 31.07 -22.07
C MET A 911 -11.30 32.06 -21.63
N PRO A 912 -10.28 32.31 -22.46
CA PRO A 912 -9.23 33.28 -22.15
C PRO A 912 -9.81 34.69 -22.01
N THR A 913 -9.30 35.45 -21.03
CA THR A 913 -9.78 36.80 -20.69
C THR A 913 -9.45 37.87 -21.74
N GLU A 914 -8.47 37.62 -22.61
CA GLU A 914 -8.11 38.52 -23.70
C GLU A 914 -9.09 38.40 -24.87
N ARG A 915 -10.09 39.29 -24.92
CA ARG A 915 -10.91 39.49 -26.13
C ARG A 915 -10.05 40.18 -27.20
N ARG A 916 -9.69 39.48 -28.27
CA ARG A 916 -9.13 40.13 -29.47
C ARG A 916 -10.14 41.15 -30.00
N LYS A 917 -9.67 42.35 -30.35
CA LYS A 917 -10.49 43.40 -30.96
C LYS A 917 -11.05 42.89 -32.29
N ARG A 918 -12.37 43.00 -32.44
CA ARG A 918 -13.10 42.70 -33.68
C ARG A 918 -12.42 43.39 -34.87
N SER A 919 -12.20 42.66 -35.97
CA SER A 919 -11.73 43.32 -37.18
C SER A 919 -12.88 44.19 -37.74
N PRO A 920 -12.61 45.45 -38.14
CA PRO A 920 -13.64 46.33 -38.73
C PRO A 920 -14.32 45.74 -39.96
N GLU A 921 -13.60 44.90 -40.71
CA GLU A 921 -14.12 44.20 -41.90
C GLU A 921 -15.11 43.09 -41.54
N HIS A 922 -14.91 42.40 -40.41
CA HIS A 922 -15.85 41.39 -39.92
C HIS A 922 -17.13 42.06 -39.37
N GLU A 923 -17.02 43.19 -38.65
CA GLU A 923 -18.20 43.97 -38.25
C GLU A 923 -18.98 44.51 -39.46
N LEU A 924 -18.27 44.98 -40.48
CA LEU A 924 -18.90 45.44 -41.71
C LEU A 924 -19.62 44.28 -42.42
N ARG A 925 -18.98 43.12 -42.54
CA ARG A 925 -19.56 41.92 -43.16
C ARG A 925 -20.77 41.38 -42.40
N GLU A 926 -20.70 41.27 -41.08
CA GLU A 926 -21.85 40.85 -40.26
C GLU A 926 -22.98 41.88 -40.32
N SER A 927 -22.67 43.19 -40.30
CA SER A 927 -23.69 44.22 -40.50
C SER A 927 -24.39 44.11 -41.86
N LEU A 928 -23.68 43.68 -42.90
CA LEU A 928 -24.21 43.47 -44.25
C LEU A 928 -25.05 42.18 -44.33
N LEU A 929 -24.61 41.09 -43.70
CA LEU A 929 -25.33 39.82 -43.64
C LEU A 929 -26.60 39.92 -42.78
N GLU A 930 -26.56 40.67 -41.68
CA GLU A 930 -27.73 40.95 -40.84
C GLU A 930 -28.72 41.89 -41.55
N ARG A 931 -28.20 42.82 -42.37
CA ARG A 931 -29.02 43.58 -43.31
C ARG A 931 -29.75 42.63 -44.26
N ASP A 932 -29.05 41.72 -44.90
CA ASP A 932 -29.72 40.75 -45.78
C ASP A 932 -30.72 39.90 -45.01
N ARG A 933 -30.35 39.25 -43.91
CA ARG A 933 -31.27 38.36 -43.16
C ARG A 933 -32.56 39.04 -42.65
N THR A 934 -32.53 40.35 -42.42
CA THR A 934 -33.68 41.13 -41.91
C THR A 934 -34.42 41.93 -42.99
N TRP A 935 -34.12 41.72 -44.28
CA TRP A 935 -34.69 42.52 -45.36
C TRP A 935 -36.23 42.43 -45.42
N GLU A 936 -36.82 41.25 -45.20
CA GLU A 936 -38.28 41.05 -45.19
C GLU A 936 -38.97 41.78 -44.03
N LYS A 937 -38.37 41.74 -42.84
CA LYS A 937 -38.89 42.42 -41.65
C LYS A 937 -38.89 43.94 -41.84
N ARG A 938 -37.81 44.48 -42.41
CA ARG A 938 -37.69 45.91 -42.75
C ARG A 938 -38.62 46.33 -43.89
N TRP A 939 -38.85 45.45 -44.86
CA TRP A 939 -39.83 45.66 -45.92
C TRP A 939 -41.26 45.72 -45.35
N LEU A 940 -41.63 44.82 -44.43
CA LEU A 940 -42.91 44.85 -43.72
C LEU A 940 -43.07 46.11 -42.84
N ASP A 941 -42.04 46.50 -42.10
CA ASP A 941 -42.05 47.71 -41.26
C ASP A 941 -42.17 48.99 -42.11
N SER A 942 -41.52 49.05 -43.27
CA SER A 942 -41.64 50.18 -44.21
C SER A 942 -43.02 50.30 -44.85
N ARG A 943 -43.76 49.20 -45.02
CA ARG A 943 -45.15 49.21 -45.50
C ARG A 943 -46.13 49.69 -44.43
N ASN A 944 -45.92 49.31 -43.17
CA ASN A 944 -46.73 49.76 -42.04
C ASN A 944 -46.51 51.24 -41.70
N SER A 945 -45.37 51.82 -42.11
CA SER A 945 -45.11 53.27 -42.01
C SER A 945 -45.76 54.11 -43.13
N MET A 946 -46.39 53.47 -44.13
CA MET A 946 -47.05 54.14 -45.27
C MET A 946 -48.58 53.94 -45.30
N MET A 947 -49.19 53.39 -44.24
CA MET A 947 -50.64 53.47 -43.99
C MET A 947 -50.94 54.52 -42.94
#